data_AF-A0A0R3P0Q9-F1
#
_entry.id   AF-A0A0R3P0Q9-F1
#
_cell.length_a   1.000
_cell.length_b   1.000
_cell.length_c   1.000
_cell.angle_alpha   90.00
_cell.angle_beta   90.00
_cell.angle_gamma   90.00
#
_symmetry.space_group_name_H-M   'P 1'
#
loop_
_entity.id
_entity.type
_entity.pdbx_description
1 polymer ?
#
loop_
_entity_poly.entity_id
_entity_poly.type
_entity_poly.pdbx_seq_one_letter_code
_entity_poly.pdbx_strand_id
1 'polypeptide(L)'
;MTGSITEDSLLTTANHDQDVGNDLKDGFFESSHTISQLENTQDMELEQLIKSVQRMTVLYSLDNRDWNKKLLYVIERWLLESTETILTIFYDCNVLTGCLGFPVAPVLDLCYFIRSSNQNFSVDTFHDLVHNGTIHDDVDGCLLNVLEFVYAPVFRNFKEWGDNVKQRFCTALDKFLAFLTGAHFKMAGMTVLYVPYVVKQIDRESISYEREFVKNLEVIAVSWATQIRTLLNDKTLPVSNEFISVEDEYEFWLYRFEVLQGLNAQLEQADVQQIIRVLRNTHSVYIKQIDELIYESKHEMDEGMSNIKFLHLLMNPCAEMDLADSPVFVSQLIPGIIHLIRFIWLNSETYNRRDLITGLFRDLSNQIIRFCTEITNIDKILSGSSRFGIKMCNMCIDCCLTYKGMYDLMSKEHGRINSEYGWNLDNAMIFNHVDAFMERLNDVIDICESMIVFGRLDETESIPKPQFGGTSGGEFETTSARVETNFLATLSALSTDSKELILNVHKNEWYEEVIKYRRTVQSMEETVQRLVSNVFQHVCNIEEALESLNILLFYSYRNTIRKTFLRQVSNVWVMFANEIDSTSQMLMDRSKLHESWVPYYASRAIGYHINLERLKWLRNRLNSSEWLPNVSEASIVLIKYEVLRKEFDKEIKKIYDEWQKNCCTLNQKLDRNLIIRSKKKKGLIECNIDRTVLIICEQAEHFERLGFGVPGPVRKIYEKHETLRFVYNSVVQVCLNYNHILSALSEQERKLFRALIQACDRKIAPGVFKLTYGGELSDAYIADCAKHTNKLQETMDIYKRANLHVARTCEKICDTPMLKFNFTGAVIISLFEYQMTNYIRRVTNVLRGYYNTIIDLLFAVFKEFQSVIDDGFTRRPRDSVHSDSLLAWRILKRPFQHTYTTYYQESRKAYLTLHAARQ
;
A
#
# COMPACT_ATOMS: atom_id res chain seq x y z
N MET A 1 26.06 14.69 4.61
CA MET A 1 26.22 15.57 3.44
C MET A 1 25.47 16.84 3.78
N THR A 2 26.01 18.04 3.94
CA THR A 2 27.32 18.70 3.74
C THR A 2 27.17 19.99 4.58
N GLY A 3 28.03 20.32 5.55
CA GLY A 3 29.35 20.93 5.34
C GLY A 3 29.18 22.24 4.55
N SER A 4 29.43 23.43 5.10
CA SER A 4 30.79 23.85 5.44
C SER A 4 30.87 25.20 6.19
N ILE A 5 31.70 25.24 7.25
CA ILE A 5 32.89 26.11 7.47
C ILE A 5 32.60 27.64 7.50
N THR A 6 32.84 28.38 8.59
CA THR A 6 34.17 28.76 9.13
C THR A 6 34.12 29.13 10.62
N GLU A 7 35.14 28.69 11.37
CA GLU A 7 35.56 29.23 12.67
C GLU A 7 35.98 30.71 12.55
N ASP A 8 35.74 31.50 13.60
CA ASP A 8 36.69 32.46 14.22
C ASP A 8 35.95 33.47 15.11
N SER A 9 36.05 33.34 16.44
CA SER A 9 36.08 34.50 17.36
C SER A 9 36.39 34.09 18.80
N LEU A 10 37.62 33.65 19.06
CA LEU A 10 38.24 33.84 20.38
C LEU A 10 39.73 34.12 20.19
N LEU A 11 40.08 35.38 20.51
CA LEU A 11 41.29 35.77 21.25
C LEU A 11 42.60 35.05 20.91
N THR A 12 43.50 35.75 20.23
CA THR A 12 44.93 35.75 20.58
C THR A 12 45.27 37.15 21.06
N THR A 13 45.34 37.37 22.38
CA THR A 13 46.50 37.09 23.24
C THR A 13 47.74 37.82 22.77
N ALA A 14 48.24 38.68 23.65
CA ALA A 14 49.65 39.00 23.70
C ALA A 14 50.45 37.70 23.60
N ASN A 15 51.30 37.62 22.58
CA ASN A 15 52.47 36.76 22.52
C ASN A 15 53.67 37.71 22.47
N HIS A 16 54.77 37.47 23.14
CA HIS A 16 55.13 36.41 24.07
C HIS A 16 56.35 36.94 24.84
N ASP A 17 56.59 36.32 25.98
CA ASP A 17 57.87 36.23 26.68
C ASP A 17 59.13 36.36 25.80
N GLN A 18 60.16 36.93 26.44
CA GLN A 18 61.55 36.46 26.44
C GLN A 18 62.23 36.31 25.06
N ASP A 19 63.40 36.87 24.79
CA ASP A 19 64.59 37.03 25.59
C ASP A 19 65.56 37.82 24.70
N VAL A 20 66.45 38.61 25.28
CA VAL A 20 67.89 38.63 24.98
C VAL A 20 68.49 39.66 25.94
N GLY A 21 69.09 39.14 27.01
CA GLY A 21 70.19 39.83 27.67
C GLY A 21 71.42 39.79 26.77
N ASN A 22 72.07 40.94 26.67
CA ASN A 22 73.51 41.18 26.44
C ASN A 22 73.63 42.71 26.60
N ASP A 23 74.51 43.31 27.39
CA ASP A 23 75.81 42.87 27.86
C ASP A 23 76.25 43.81 29.01
N LEU A 24 76.91 43.18 29.98
CA LEU A 24 78.18 43.63 30.60
C LEU A 24 78.20 44.87 31.51
N LYS A 25 78.54 44.58 32.77
CA LYS A 25 79.68 45.17 33.50
C LYS A 25 80.24 46.49 32.94
N ASP A 26 79.92 47.55 33.70
CA ASP A 26 80.83 48.56 34.27
C ASP A 26 80.26 49.99 34.11
N GLY A 27 79.70 50.53 35.20
CA GLY A 27 79.36 51.95 35.36
C GLY A 27 77.88 52.24 35.66
N PHE A 28 77.65 53.07 36.69
CA PHE A 28 76.38 53.65 37.20
C PHE A 28 75.50 52.76 38.10
N PHE A 29 75.53 53.03 39.41
CA PHE A 29 74.56 52.57 40.41
C PHE A 29 74.36 53.64 41.48
N GLU A 30 73.15 54.21 41.56
CA GLU A 30 72.45 54.71 42.77
C GLU A 30 71.24 55.57 42.34
N SER A 31 70.02 55.00 42.37
CA SER A 31 68.71 55.69 42.56
C SER A 31 67.51 54.83 42.11
N SER A 32 67.18 53.76 42.84
CA SER A 32 65.99 52.92 42.56
C SER A 32 65.25 52.41 43.79
N HIS A 33 65.44 53.02 44.97
CA HIS A 33 64.87 52.53 46.23
C HIS A 33 63.62 53.27 46.77
N THR A 34 63.11 54.30 46.10
CA THR A 34 62.05 55.16 46.70
C THR A 34 60.65 55.02 46.09
N ILE A 35 60.45 54.25 45.01
CA ILE A 35 59.14 54.14 44.34
C ILE A 35 58.37 52.86 44.73
N SER A 36 59.04 51.79 45.17
CA SER A 36 58.43 50.49 45.50
C SER A 36 57.78 50.38 46.89
N GLN A 37 57.82 51.43 47.71
CA GLN A 37 57.25 51.41 49.07
C GLN A 37 55.81 51.98 49.14
N LEU A 38 55.34 52.77 48.17
CA LEU A 38 54.00 53.35 48.17
C LEU A 38 52.93 52.41 47.57
N GLU A 39 53.24 51.67 46.51
CA GLU A 39 52.33 50.68 45.89
C GLU A 39 52.04 49.50 46.85
N ASN A 40 53.05 49.02 47.59
CA ASN A 40 52.90 47.94 48.56
C ASN A 40 51.96 48.27 49.74
N THR A 41 51.67 49.54 50.03
CA THR A 41 50.84 49.92 51.19
C THR A 41 49.35 49.94 50.82
N GLN A 42 49.02 50.40 49.60
CA GLN A 42 47.64 50.41 49.08
C GLN A 42 47.14 48.99 48.77
N ASP A 43 48.00 48.11 48.25
CA ASP A 43 47.66 46.72 47.98
C ASP A 43 47.39 45.93 49.28
N MET A 44 48.15 46.21 50.36
CA MET A 44 47.91 45.60 51.66
C MET A 44 46.60 46.08 52.32
N GLU A 45 46.23 47.36 52.17
CA GLU A 45 44.94 47.87 52.65
C GLU A 45 43.76 47.27 51.88
N LEU A 46 43.90 47.14 50.56
CA LEU A 46 42.89 46.54 49.69
C LEU A 46 42.67 45.04 50.02
N GLU A 47 43.75 44.29 50.26
CA GLU A 47 43.65 42.90 50.73
C GLU A 47 42.92 42.77 52.08
N GLN A 48 43.13 43.73 52.99
CA GLN A 48 42.44 43.74 54.28
C GLN A 48 40.95 44.06 54.11
N LEU A 49 40.59 44.99 53.23
CA LEU A 49 39.20 45.32 52.90
C LEU A 49 38.47 44.14 52.23
N ILE A 50 39.12 43.43 51.30
CA ILE A 50 38.56 42.22 50.68
C ILE A 50 38.31 41.14 51.75
N LYS A 51 39.27 40.91 52.67
CA LYS A 51 39.07 39.98 53.79
C LYS A 51 37.93 40.39 54.71
N SER A 52 37.69 41.69 54.90
CA SER A 52 36.54 42.19 55.66
C SER A 52 35.23 41.83 54.96
N VAL A 53 35.10 42.04 53.64
CA VAL A 53 33.93 41.62 52.86
C VAL A 53 33.70 40.11 52.96
N GLN A 54 34.76 39.31 52.81
CA GLN A 54 34.67 37.85 52.94
C GLN A 54 34.14 37.40 54.30
N ARG A 55 34.59 38.02 55.40
CA ARG A 55 34.14 37.71 56.77
C ARG A 55 32.70 38.13 57.05
N MET A 56 32.23 39.18 56.39
CA MET A 56 30.86 39.69 56.54
C MET A 56 29.87 39.03 55.60
N THR A 57 30.33 38.24 54.64
CA THR A 57 29.47 37.50 53.72
C THR A 57 28.90 36.29 54.46
N VAL A 58 27.58 36.22 54.54
CA VAL A 58 26.86 35.10 55.13
C VAL A 58 25.91 34.54 54.07
N LEU A 59 26.16 33.30 53.64
CA LEU A 59 25.30 32.53 52.74
C LEU A 59 25.16 31.12 53.32
N TYR A 60 24.03 30.47 53.07
CA TYR A 60 23.63 29.18 53.61
C TYR A 60 24.67 28.08 53.34
N SER A 61 25.29 28.08 52.15
CA SER A 61 26.25 27.05 51.72
C SER A 61 27.71 27.51 51.69
N LEU A 62 28.04 28.68 52.28
CA LEU A 62 29.37 29.27 52.12
C LEU A 62 30.48 28.43 52.77
N ASP A 63 31.37 27.86 51.95
CA ASP A 63 32.66 27.33 52.41
C ASP A 63 33.81 28.29 52.03
N ASN A 64 34.86 28.32 52.84
CA ASN A 64 36.07 29.08 52.59
C ASN A 64 36.77 28.69 51.27
N ARG A 65 36.41 27.54 50.70
CA ARG A 65 36.94 27.01 49.43
C ARG A 65 36.24 27.56 48.19
N ASP A 66 35.09 28.22 48.36
CA ASP A 66 34.24 28.64 47.25
C ASP A 66 34.66 30.00 46.65
N TRP A 67 35.52 30.74 47.35
CA TRP A 67 36.05 32.03 46.90
C TRP A 67 36.93 31.86 45.66
N ASN A 68 36.43 32.34 44.52
CA ASN A 68 37.15 32.31 43.25
C ASN A 68 37.76 33.67 42.88
N LYS A 69 38.77 33.64 42.01
CA LYS A 69 39.49 34.86 41.56
C LYS A 69 38.58 35.87 40.85
N LYS A 70 37.52 35.40 40.17
CA LYS A 70 36.59 36.26 39.42
C LYS A 70 35.76 37.12 40.38
N LEU A 71 35.27 36.53 41.47
CA LEU A 71 34.52 37.22 42.51
C LEU A 71 35.39 38.21 43.27
N LEU A 72 36.63 37.82 43.63
CA LEU A 72 37.57 38.73 44.30
C LEU A 72 37.83 39.98 43.46
N TYR A 73 37.97 39.84 42.15
CA TYR A 73 38.10 40.97 41.23
C TYR A 73 36.85 41.86 41.20
N VAL A 74 35.65 41.30 41.29
CA VAL A 74 34.40 42.09 41.38
C VAL A 74 34.33 42.87 42.69
N ILE A 75 34.74 42.27 43.80
CA ILE A 75 34.81 42.93 45.12
C ILE A 75 35.85 44.06 45.09
N GLU A 76 37.03 43.79 44.54
CA GLU A 76 38.09 44.76 44.36
C GLU A 76 37.62 45.96 43.53
N ARG A 77 36.95 45.67 42.41
CA ARG A 77 36.35 46.69 41.54
C ARG A 77 35.31 47.53 42.27
N TRP A 78 34.45 46.92 43.09
CA TRP A 78 33.48 47.66 43.90
C TRP A 78 34.17 48.58 44.93
N LEU A 79 35.21 48.10 45.60
CA LEU A 79 35.97 48.89 46.58
C LEU A 79 36.66 50.11 45.95
N LEU A 80 37.17 49.97 44.71
CA LEU A 80 37.90 51.02 44.00
C LEU A 80 36.99 52.01 43.22
N GLU A 81 35.95 51.52 42.55
CA GLU A 81 35.10 52.34 41.67
C GLU A 81 33.93 52.96 42.44
N SER A 82 34.10 54.14 43.06
CA SER A 82 33.11 54.79 43.94
C SER A 82 31.73 55.15 43.32
N THR A 83 31.55 54.89 42.02
CA THR A 83 30.31 55.09 41.26
C THR A 83 29.27 53.98 41.47
N GLU A 84 29.69 52.76 41.80
CA GLU A 84 28.81 51.60 41.93
C GLU A 84 28.30 51.44 43.37
N THR A 85 27.02 51.67 43.63
CA THR A 85 26.52 51.75 45.02
C THR A 85 26.27 50.40 45.68
N ILE A 86 26.12 49.33 44.91
CA ILE A 86 25.66 48.02 45.39
C ILE A 86 26.58 46.91 44.88
N LEU A 87 26.98 46.03 45.79
CA LEU A 87 27.63 44.75 45.51
C LEU A 87 26.73 43.63 46.02
N THR A 88 26.48 42.61 45.21
CA THR A 88 25.80 41.38 45.65
C THR A 88 26.67 40.16 45.42
N ILE A 89 26.61 39.21 46.36
CA ILE A 89 27.33 37.93 46.34
C ILE A 89 26.31 36.82 46.53
N PHE A 90 26.30 35.84 45.63
CA PHE A 90 25.31 34.75 45.57
C PHE A 90 25.89 33.52 44.85
N TYR A 91 25.21 32.37 44.92
CA TYR A 91 25.58 31.19 44.12
C TYR A 91 24.87 31.16 42.78
N ASP A 92 25.62 30.99 41.69
CA ASP A 92 25.11 30.66 40.36
C ASP A 92 25.57 29.25 40.00
N CYS A 93 24.63 28.31 39.83
CA CYS A 93 24.92 26.91 39.49
C CYS A 93 26.03 26.26 40.36
N ASN A 94 25.97 26.45 41.69
CA ASN A 94 26.97 26.02 42.69
C ASN A 94 28.34 26.71 42.61
N VAL A 95 28.45 27.85 41.91
CA VAL A 95 29.66 28.68 41.89
C VAL A 95 29.38 30.02 42.56
N LEU A 96 30.16 30.35 43.59
CA LEU A 96 30.07 31.64 44.29
C LEU A 96 30.44 32.77 43.32
N THR A 97 29.48 33.64 43.05
CA THR A 97 29.57 34.71 42.04
C THR A 97 29.11 36.03 42.66
N GLY A 98 29.53 37.15 42.08
CA GLY A 98 29.09 38.46 42.53
C GLY A 98 28.96 39.42 41.37
N CYS A 99 28.06 40.38 41.52
CA CYS A 99 27.85 41.44 40.53
C CYS A 99 27.69 42.81 41.20
N LEU A 100 27.90 43.84 40.39
CA LEU A 100 27.66 45.23 40.75
C LEU A 100 26.19 45.51 40.39
N GLY A 101 25.33 45.65 41.40
CA GLY A 101 23.88 45.61 41.25
C GLY A 101 23.24 44.29 41.69
N PHE A 102 22.03 44.00 41.20
CA PHE A 102 21.27 42.78 41.53
C PHE A 102 21.35 41.74 40.40
N PRO A 103 21.29 40.44 40.73
CA PRO A 103 21.22 39.38 39.73
C PRO A 103 19.95 39.48 38.88
N VAL A 104 20.06 39.11 37.60
CA VAL A 104 18.93 39.08 36.65
C VAL A 104 18.14 37.76 36.74
N ALA A 105 18.76 36.72 37.31
CA ALA A 105 18.16 35.41 37.55
C ALA A 105 17.80 35.24 39.04
N PRO A 106 16.79 34.41 39.36
CA PRO A 106 16.44 34.10 40.76
C PRO A 106 17.60 33.37 41.45
N VAL A 107 17.83 33.70 42.73
CA VAL A 107 18.93 33.19 43.56
C VAL A 107 18.37 32.71 44.90
N LEU A 108 18.88 31.60 45.42
CA LEU A 108 18.41 31.00 46.68
C LEU A 108 18.68 31.91 47.88
N ASP A 109 19.86 32.52 47.91
CA ASP A 109 20.26 33.50 48.91
C ASP A 109 21.31 34.45 48.32
N LEU A 110 21.29 35.70 48.78
CA LEU A 110 22.24 36.73 48.38
C LEU A 110 22.65 37.57 49.59
N CYS A 111 23.94 37.88 49.66
CA CYS A 111 24.49 38.85 50.59
C CYS A 111 24.76 40.14 49.83
N TYR A 112 24.18 41.25 50.27
CA TYR A 112 24.37 42.56 49.66
C TYR A 112 25.24 43.46 50.52
N PHE A 113 25.97 44.36 49.86
CA PHE A 113 26.73 45.45 50.47
C PHE A 113 26.36 46.75 49.75
N ILE A 114 25.91 47.74 50.52
CA ILE A 114 25.48 49.05 50.03
C ILE A 114 26.37 50.12 50.64
N ARG A 115 26.75 51.10 49.82
CA ARG A 115 27.49 52.28 50.25
C ARG A 115 26.81 53.57 49.84
N SER A 116 27.15 54.66 50.50
CA SER A 116 26.72 55.99 50.06
C SER A 116 27.50 56.42 48.81
N SER A 117 26.88 57.24 47.96
CA SER A 117 27.49 57.73 46.71
C SER A 117 28.84 58.44 46.96
N ASN A 118 29.88 58.11 46.19
CA ASN A 118 31.23 58.67 46.25
C ASN A 118 31.99 58.45 47.58
N GLN A 119 31.63 57.41 48.33
CA GLN A 119 32.28 57.07 49.59
C GLN A 119 33.46 56.11 49.38
N ASN A 120 34.65 56.53 49.84
CA ASN A 120 35.86 55.70 49.84
C ASN A 120 36.03 55.05 51.22
N PHE A 121 36.52 53.81 51.25
CA PHE A 121 36.70 53.06 52.49
C PHE A 121 38.15 53.08 52.96
N SER A 122 38.36 53.28 54.26
CA SER A 122 39.60 52.88 54.95
C SER A 122 39.33 51.63 55.78
N VAL A 123 40.39 50.86 56.09
CA VAL A 123 40.28 49.61 56.87
C VAL A 123 39.55 49.83 58.20
N ASP A 124 39.81 50.97 58.86
CA ASP A 124 39.23 51.30 60.17
C ASP A 124 37.76 51.75 60.10
N THR A 125 37.32 52.31 58.97
CA THR A 125 35.97 52.90 58.82
C THR A 125 35.01 52.03 58.03
N PHE A 126 35.49 50.93 57.43
CA PHE A 126 34.68 50.07 56.56
C PHE A 126 33.40 49.56 57.24
N HIS A 127 33.50 49.13 58.51
CA HIS A 127 32.37 48.58 59.26
C HIS A 127 31.28 49.62 59.61
N ASP A 128 31.65 50.89 59.76
CA ASP A 128 30.71 51.96 60.12
C ASP A 128 30.00 52.55 58.90
N LEU A 129 30.59 52.39 57.71
CA LEU A 129 30.17 53.05 56.48
C LEU A 129 29.44 52.12 55.50
N VAL A 130 29.50 50.80 55.70
CA VAL A 130 28.90 49.80 54.82
C VAL A 130 27.62 49.24 55.43
N HIS A 131 26.54 49.25 54.66
CA HIS A 131 25.31 48.53 55.01
C HIS A 131 25.34 47.15 54.37
N ASN A 132 25.37 46.10 55.18
CA ASN A 132 25.28 44.73 54.70
C ASN A 132 23.98 44.04 55.15
N GLY A 133 23.60 42.99 54.44
CA GLY A 133 22.46 42.16 54.80
C GLY A 133 22.33 40.96 53.88
N THR A 134 21.49 40.02 54.29
CA THR A 134 21.22 38.78 53.56
C THR A 134 19.74 38.71 53.19
N ILE A 135 19.44 38.41 51.93
CA ILE A 135 18.09 38.21 51.41
C ILE A 135 18.01 36.77 50.89
N HIS A 136 16.92 36.07 51.22
CA HIS A 136 16.65 34.73 50.72
C HIS A 136 15.71 34.81 49.49
N ASP A 137 15.51 33.67 48.84
CA ASP A 137 14.57 33.50 47.71
C ASP A 137 13.17 34.05 48.02
N ASP A 138 12.74 33.94 49.28
CA ASP A 138 11.50 34.56 49.80
C ASP A 138 11.72 36.05 50.12
N VAL A 139 11.76 36.88 49.08
CA VAL A 139 12.04 38.33 49.17
C VAL A 139 10.99 39.08 49.98
N ASP A 140 9.71 38.79 49.75
CA ASP A 140 8.59 39.43 50.41
C ASP A 140 8.41 38.94 51.85
N GLY A 141 8.67 37.65 52.15
CA GLY A 141 8.74 37.16 53.52
C GLY A 141 9.94 37.72 54.30
N CYS A 142 11.11 37.88 53.67
CA CYS A 142 12.25 38.58 54.28
C CYS A 142 11.89 40.02 54.63
N LEU A 143 11.25 40.75 53.70
CA LEU A 143 10.79 42.12 53.95
C LEU A 143 9.76 42.17 55.08
N LEU A 144 8.82 41.23 55.11
CA LEU A 144 7.79 41.12 56.15
C LEU A 144 8.44 40.93 57.53
N ASN A 145 9.36 39.97 57.65
CA ASN A 145 10.05 39.66 58.90
C ASN A 145 10.86 40.86 59.44
N VAL A 146 11.59 41.54 58.56
CA VAL A 146 12.40 42.72 58.94
C VAL A 146 11.50 43.87 59.37
N LEU A 147 10.41 44.16 58.64
CA LEU A 147 9.48 45.23 59.00
C LEU A 147 8.70 44.92 60.28
N GLU A 148 8.24 43.68 60.47
CA GLU A 148 7.41 43.28 61.60
C GLU A 148 8.21 43.09 62.89
N PHE A 149 9.35 42.40 62.85
CA PHE A 149 10.09 42.02 64.05
C PHE A 149 11.19 43.01 64.44
N VAL A 150 11.76 43.76 63.48
CA VAL A 150 12.84 44.71 63.75
C VAL A 150 12.33 46.14 63.76
N TYR A 151 11.71 46.60 62.67
CA TYR A 151 11.36 48.01 62.54
C TYR A 151 10.08 48.41 63.29
N ALA A 152 9.02 47.60 63.27
CA ALA A 152 7.77 47.95 63.94
C ALA A 152 7.93 48.18 65.46
N PRO A 153 8.68 47.36 66.23
CA PRO A 153 8.94 47.63 67.64
C PRO A 153 9.78 48.89 67.87
N VAL A 154 10.77 49.15 67.01
CA VAL A 154 11.65 50.33 67.11
C VAL A 154 10.86 51.62 66.91
N PHE A 155 10.09 51.72 65.84
CA PHE A 155 9.28 52.92 65.55
C PHE A 155 8.18 53.16 66.59
N ARG A 156 7.62 52.09 67.17
CA ARG A 156 6.62 52.18 68.25
C ARG A 156 7.20 52.58 69.60
N ASN A 157 8.44 52.22 69.88
CA ASN A 157 9.10 52.59 71.14
C ASN A 157 9.89 53.90 71.05
N PHE A 158 10.00 54.50 69.86
CA PHE A 158 10.69 55.76 69.65
C PHE A 158 9.97 56.91 70.37
N LYS A 159 10.70 57.65 71.21
CA LYS A 159 10.14 58.67 72.13
C LYS A 159 10.29 60.11 71.64
N GLU A 160 11.12 60.38 70.62
CA GLU A 160 11.38 61.74 70.15
C GLU A 160 10.34 62.24 69.13
N TRP A 161 9.50 61.36 68.61
CA TRP A 161 8.40 61.73 67.73
C TRP A 161 7.20 62.25 68.52
N GLY A 162 6.57 63.32 68.04
CA GLY A 162 5.30 63.78 68.57
C GLY A 162 4.20 62.73 68.37
N ASP A 163 3.29 62.59 69.35
CA ASP A 163 2.30 61.52 69.41
C ASP A 163 1.47 61.38 68.13
N ASN A 164 1.05 62.49 67.52
CA ASN A 164 0.25 62.50 66.30
C ASN A 164 1.02 61.98 65.06
N VAL A 165 2.32 62.28 64.96
CA VAL A 165 3.18 61.81 63.85
C VAL A 165 3.44 60.32 64.01
N LYS A 166 3.80 59.91 65.23
CA LYS A 166 4.04 58.52 65.58
C LYS A 166 2.82 57.65 65.32
N GLN A 167 1.64 58.11 65.72
CA GLN A 167 0.40 57.38 65.52
C GLN A 167 0.06 57.24 64.03
N ARG A 168 0.14 58.33 63.24
CA ARG A 168 -0.11 58.28 61.79
C ARG A 168 0.83 57.31 61.08
N PHE A 169 2.12 57.32 61.43
CA PHE A 169 3.09 56.41 60.86
C PHE A 169 2.82 54.95 61.25
N CYS A 170 2.55 54.68 62.54
CA CYS A 170 2.24 53.33 63.01
C CYS A 170 0.99 52.76 62.32
N THR A 171 -0.08 53.54 62.17
CA THR A 171 -1.29 53.11 61.45
C THR A 171 -1.00 52.84 59.96
N ALA A 172 -0.12 53.62 59.33
CA ALA A 172 0.29 53.37 57.94
C ALA A 172 1.16 52.10 57.82
N LEU A 173 2.07 51.88 58.78
CA LEU A 173 2.89 50.67 58.86
C LEU A 173 2.03 49.42 59.05
N ASP A 174 1.03 49.45 59.93
CA ASP A 174 0.10 48.33 60.12
C ASP A 174 -0.71 48.01 58.86
N LYS A 175 -1.15 49.04 58.12
CA LYS A 175 -1.83 48.83 56.83
C LYS A 175 -0.90 48.20 55.80
N PHE A 176 0.36 48.63 55.76
CA PHE A 176 1.35 48.06 54.85
C PHE A 176 1.71 46.62 55.22
N LEU A 177 1.92 46.32 56.51
CA LEU A 177 2.16 44.97 57.01
C LEU A 177 0.97 44.06 56.75
N ALA A 178 -0.27 44.53 56.93
CA ALA A 178 -1.47 43.78 56.59
C ALA A 178 -1.56 43.45 55.10
N PHE A 179 -1.20 44.41 54.24
CA PHE A 179 -1.13 44.19 52.79
C PHE A 179 -0.03 43.20 52.41
N LEU A 180 1.19 43.36 52.95
CA LEU A 180 2.34 42.51 52.64
C LEU A 180 2.12 41.08 53.13
N THR A 181 1.58 40.90 54.35
CA THR A 181 1.16 39.59 54.88
C THR A 181 0.14 38.94 53.95
N GLY A 182 -0.89 39.68 53.55
CA GLY A 182 -1.91 39.18 52.64
C GLY A 182 -1.33 38.79 51.27
N ALA A 183 -0.41 39.58 50.71
CA ALA A 183 0.21 39.31 49.42
C ALA A 183 1.13 38.07 49.46
N HIS A 184 2.00 37.98 50.47
CA HIS A 184 2.94 36.89 50.65
C HIS A 184 2.23 35.54 50.77
N PHE A 185 1.30 35.42 51.72
CA PHE A 185 0.62 34.16 51.96
C PHE A 185 -0.36 33.79 50.84
N LYS A 186 -0.94 34.77 50.15
CA LYS A 186 -1.80 34.51 48.98
C LYS A 186 -1.03 33.86 47.84
N MET A 187 0.24 34.21 47.63
CA MET A 187 1.09 33.53 46.64
C MET A 187 1.36 32.07 47.02
N ALA A 188 1.37 31.76 48.31
CA ALA A 188 1.46 30.41 48.85
C ALA A 188 0.11 29.67 48.95
N GLY A 189 -0.99 30.24 48.42
CA GLY A 189 -2.34 29.63 48.49
C GLY A 189 -3.00 29.68 49.88
N MET A 190 -2.45 30.47 50.81
CA MET A 190 -2.95 30.59 52.18
C MET A 190 -3.52 31.97 52.45
N THR A 191 -4.52 32.07 53.32
CA THR A 191 -5.00 33.37 53.83
C THR A 191 -4.61 33.51 55.28
N VAL A 192 -3.71 34.45 55.57
CA VAL A 192 -3.24 34.72 56.93
C VAL A 192 -3.75 36.07 57.42
N LEU A 193 -4.39 36.07 58.59
CA LEU A 193 -4.90 37.27 59.25
C LEU A 193 -3.74 37.99 59.94
N TYR A 194 -3.43 39.21 59.48
CA TYR A 194 -2.40 40.04 60.14
C TYR A 194 -2.83 40.40 61.58
N VAL A 195 -1.96 40.11 62.54
CA VAL A 195 -2.11 40.48 63.95
C VAL A 195 -1.03 41.50 64.32
N PRO A 196 -1.38 42.76 64.64
CA PRO A 196 -0.37 43.75 64.95
C PRO A 196 0.36 43.48 66.26
N TYR A 197 1.64 43.85 66.29
CA TYR A 197 2.48 43.74 67.49
C TYR A 197 1.89 44.41 68.76
N VAL A 198 1.00 45.41 68.64
CA VAL A 198 0.37 46.06 69.82
C VAL A 198 -0.46 45.08 70.64
N VAL A 199 -0.94 43.99 70.04
CA VAL A 199 -1.73 42.97 70.74
C VAL A 199 -0.90 42.27 71.83
N LYS A 200 0.41 42.11 71.61
CA LYS A 200 1.35 41.56 72.60
C LYS A 200 1.61 42.51 73.79
N GLN A 201 1.23 43.78 73.66
CA GLN A 201 1.35 44.81 74.71
C GLN A 201 0.05 45.01 75.51
N ILE A 202 -1.04 44.31 75.15
CA ILE A 202 -2.29 44.36 75.89
C ILE A 202 -2.11 43.56 77.19
N ASP A 203 -1.96 44.28 78.31
CA ASP A 203 -1.98 43.67 79.63
C ASP A 203 -3.34 43.00 79.87
N ARG A 204 -3.33 41.78 80.42
CA ARG A 204 -4.50 40.88 80.44
C ARG A 204 -5.71 41.41 81.26
N GLU A 205 -5.57 42.50 82.01
CA GLU A 205 -6.58 42.97 82.97
C GLU A 205 -6.68 44.51 83.15
N SER A 206 -6.59 45.34 82.09
CA SER A 206 -6.89 46.79 82.21
C SER A 206 -8.24 47.19 81.57
N ILE A 207 -9.15 47.75 82.38
CA ILE A 207 -10.59 47.97 82.11
C ILE A 207 -10.89 49.31 81.39
N SER A 208 -9.90 50.07 80.92
CA SER A 208 -10.13 51.28 80.13
C SER A 208 -9.26 51.29 78.87
N TYR A 209 -9.84 50.81 77.77
CA TYR A 209 -9.19 50.90 76.46
C TYR A 209 -9.32 52.33 75.93
N GLU A 210 -8.20 52.96 75.58
CA GLU A 210 -8.20 54.27 74.95
C GLU A 210 -9.02 54.22 73.64
N ARG A 211 -9.86 55.23 73.41
CA ARG A 211 -10.76 55.29 72.24
C ARG A 211 -10.00 55.16 70.91
N GLU A 212 -8.79 55.70 70.87
CA GLU A 212 -7.93 55.70 69.70
C GLU A 212 -7.31 54.31 69.44
N PHE A 213 -6.99 53.58 70.50
CA PHE A 213 -6.53 52.19 70.44
C PHE A 213 -7.64 51.26 69.89
N VAL A 214 -8.88 51.45 70.35
CA VAL A 214 -10.04 50.69 69.85
C VAL A 214 -10.27 50.96 68.36
N LYS A 215 -10.17 52.21 67.89
CA LYS A 215 -10.27 52.54 66.45
C LYS A 215 -9.22 51.84 65.60
N ASN A 216 -7.98 51.69 66.09
CA ASN A 216 -6.95 50.97 65.35
C ASN A 216 -7.32 49.48 65.21
N LEU A 217 -7.83 48.85 66.27
CA LEU A 217 -8.35 47.48 66.23
C LEU A 217 -9.55 47.33 65.28
N GLU A 218 -10.42 48.33 65.20
CA GLU A 218 -11.53 48.35 64.23
C GLU A 218 -11.04 48.34 62.78
N VAL A 219 -9.98 49.07 62.45
CA VAL A 219 -9.38 49.07 61.09
C VAL A 219 -8.85 47.68 60.73
N ILE A 220 -8.23 46.97 61.68
CA ILE A 220 -7.72 45.61 61.48
C ILE A 220 -8.88 44.63 61.30
N ALA A 221 -9.92 44.75 62.13
CA ALA A 221 -11.13 43.94 62.01
C ALA A 221 -11.80 44.12 60.64
N VAL A 222 -11.86 45.36 60.10
CA VAL A 222 -12.38 45.61 58.74
C VAL A 222 -11.50 44.93 57.67
N SER A 223 -10.18 44.93 57.85
CA SER A 223 -9.26 44.19 56.97
C SER A 223 -9.53 42.69 57.00
N TRP A 224 -9.66 42.09 58.19
CA TRP A 224 -10.04 40.69 58.35
C TRP A 224 -11.39 40.39 57.70
N ALA A 225 -12.40 41.23 57.94
CA ALA A 225 -13.73 41.06 57.37
C ALA A 225 -13.71 41.08 55.82
N THR A 226 -12.79 41.84 55.23
CA THR A 226 -12.63 41.87 53.77
C THR A 226 -11.94 40.61 53.27
N GLN A 227 -10.84 40.19 53.91
CA GLN A 227 -10.10 38.97 53.54
C GLN A 227 -10.96 37.70 53.67
N ILE A 228 -11.66 37.54 54.80
CA ILE A 228 -12.55 36.39 55.04
C ILE A 228 -13.66 36.36 54.00
N ARG A 229 -14.28 37.51 53.69
CA ARG A 229 -15.32 37.57 52.66
C ARG A 229 -14.81 37.22 51.27
N THR A 230 -13.61 37.69 50.91
CA THR A 230 -13.00 37.34 49.62
C THR A 230 -12.78 35.83 49.52
N LEU A 231 -12.31 35.18 50.59
CA LEU A 231 -12.09 33.75 50.66
C LEU A 231 -13.39 32.94 50.59
N LEU A 232 -14.42 33.34 51.34
CA LEU A 232 -15.73 32.67 51.32
C LEU A 232 -16.40 32.77 49.94
N ASN A 233 -16.22 33.89 49.25
CA ASN A 233 -16.73 34.12 47.91
C ASN A 233 -15.95 33.38 46.81
N ASP A 234 -14.76 32.88 47.10
CA ASP A 234 -13.94 32.13 46.14
C ASP A 234 -14.47 30.70 46.00
N LYS A 235 -15.63 30.56 45.35
CA LYS A 235 -16.36 29.29 45.17
C LYS A 235 -16.08 28.63 43.82
N THR A 236 -15.04 29.05 43.11
CA THR A 236 -14.75 28.60 41.75
C THR A 236 -13.45 27.82 41.71
N LEU A 237 -13.46 26.68 41.02
CA LEU A 237 -12.24 25.98 40.61
C LEU A 237 -11.36 26.92 39.78
N PRO A 238 -10.07 27.11 40.14
CA PRO A 238 -9.15 27.96 39.38
C PRO A 238 -8.64 27.32 38.07
N VAL A 239 -9.06 26.09 37.75
CA VAL A 239 -8.55 25.30 36.61
C VAL A 239 -9.24 25.67 35.30
N SER A 240 -8.43 25.85 34.25
CA SER A 240 -8.86 26.10 32.87
C SER A 240 -9.56 24.87 32.26
N ASN A 241 -10.88 24.79 32.45
CA ASN A 241 -11.98 24.29 31.60
C ASN A 241 -11.90 23.05 30.70
N GLU A 242 -10.76 22.44 30.34
CA GLU A 242 -10.79 21.47 29.23
C GLU A 242 -11.23 20.05 29.62
N PHE A 243 -11.03 19.53 30.83
CA PHE A 243 -11.64 18.26 31.26
C PHE A 243 -11.67 18.13 32.79
N ILE A 244 -12.55 18.88 33.47
CA ILE A 244 -12.77 18.69 34.92
C ILE A 244 -13.31 17.28 35.13
N SER A 245 -12.60 16.49 35.93
CA SER A 245 -12.95 15.12 36.30
C SER A 245 -13.53 15.06 37.71
N VAL A 246 -14.07 13.91 38.10
CA VAL A 246 -14.64 13.70 39.43
C VAL A 246 -13.59 13.87 40.53
N GLU A 247 -12.33 13.52 40.24
CA GLU A 247 -11.20 13.72 41.15
C GLU A 247 -10.91 15.20 41.38
N ASP A 248 -10.98 16.04 40.34
CA ASP A 248 -10.75 17.49 40.45
C ASP A 248 -11.80 18.17 41.34
N GLU A 249 -13.06 17.74 41.27
CA GLU A 249 -14.13 18.21 42.16
C GLU A 249 -13.84 17.81 43.61
N TYR A 250 -13.39 16.57 43.86
CA TYR A 250 -12.99 16.14 45.20
C TYR A 250 -11.81 16.96 45.75
N GLU A 251 -10.76 17.15 44.95
CA GLU A 251 -9.57 17.94 45.32
C GLU A 251 -9.92 19.41 45.60
N PHE A 252 -10.86 19.99 44.85
CA PHE A 252 -11.36 21.33 45.15
C PHE A 252 -12.02 21.41 46.52
N TRP A 253 -12.90 20.47 46.86
CA TRP A 253 -13.55 20.46 48.17
C TRP A 253 -12.56 20.19 49.29
N LEU A 254 -11.55 19.34 49.05
CA LEU A 254 -10.46 19.09 49.98
C LEU A 254 -9.65 20.35 50.25
N TYR A 255 -9.16 21.01 49.19
CA TYR A 255 -8.46 22.29 49.27
C TYR A 255 -9.29 23.35 50.00
N ARG A 256 -10.57 23.51 49.63
CA ARG A 256 -11.47 24.49 50.26
C ARG A 256 -11.63 24.20 51.76
N PHE A 257 -11.77 22.93 52.14
CA PHE A 257 -11.85 22.54 53.54
C PHE A 257 -10.56 22.85 54.30
N GLU A 258 -9.38 22.52 53.75
CA GLU A 258 -8.08 22.80 54.37
C GLU A 258 -7.86 24.30 54.59
N VAL A 259 -8.19 25.11 53.59
CA VAL A 259 -8.10 26.58 53.67
C VAL A 259 -9.04 27.15 54.74
N LEU A 260 -10.30 26.69 54.80
CA LEU A 260 -11.27 27.12 55.82
C LEU A 260 -10.90 26.63 57.22
N GLN A 261 -10.35 25.42 57.32
CA GLN A 261 -9.82 24.88 58.58
C GLN A 261 -8.64 25.73 59.08
N GLY A 262 -7.71 26.09 58.19
CA GLY A 262 -6.59 26.99 58.50
C GLY A 262 -7.08 28.37 58.97
N LEU A 263 -8.11 28.94 58.33
CA LEU A 263 -8.72 30.19 58.78
C LEU A 263 -9.38 30.06 60.16
N ASN A 264 -10.16 29.00 60.41
CA ASN A 264 -10.81 28.77 61.69
C ASN A 264 -9.79 28.57 62.82
N ALA A 265 -8.67 27.88 62.56
CA ALA A 265 -7.57 27.74 63.51
C ALA A 265 -6.94 29.11 63.84
N GLN A 266 -6.77 29.99 62.85
CA GLN A 266 -6.28 31.36 63.07
C GLN A 266 -7.26 32.19 63.90
N LEU A 267 -8.56 32.10 63.60
CA LEU A 267 -9.61 32.79 64.37
C LEU A 267 -9.63 32.34 65.84
N GLU A 268 -9.23 31.11 66.15
CA GLU A 268 -9.15 30.56 67.50
C GLU A 268 -7.84 30.89 68.25
N GLN A 269 -6.86 31.48 67.58
CA GLN A 269 -5.60 31.91 68.22
C GLN A 269 -5.85 32.90 69.36
N ALA A 270 -5.04 32.81 70.41
CA ALA A 270 -5.20 33.62 71.62
C ALA A 270 -5.18 35.12 71.34
N ASP A 271 -4.25 35.58 70.49
CA ASP A 271 -4.06 36.99 70.16
C ASP A 271 -5.24 37.54 69.34
N VAL A 272 -5.78 36.76 68.41
CA VAL A 272 -6.99 37.10 67.62
C VAL A 272 -8.23 37.15 68.51
N GLN A 273 -8.41 36.16 69.37
CA GLN A 273 -9.50 36.12 70.35
C GLN A 273 -9.43 37.29 71.33
N GLN A 274 -8.23 37.74 71.70
CA GLN A 274 -8.05 38.91 72.54
C GLN A 274 -8.58 40.18 71.85
N ILE A 275 -8.26 40.40 70.56
CA ILE A 275 -8.82 41.52 69.79
C ILE A 275 -10.35 41.46 69.74
N ILE A 276 -10.92 40.28 69.44
CA ILE A 276 -12.37 40.08 69.37
C ILE A 276 -13.04 40.39 70.73
N ARG A 277 -12.44 39.95 71.84
CA ARG A 277 -12.94 40.26 73.20
C ARG A 277 -12.93 41.75 73.50
N VAL A 278 -11.86 42.47 73.13
CA VAL A 278 -11.78 43.93 73.29
C VAL A 278 -12.90 44.61 72.51
N LEU A 279 -13.06 44.27 71.22
CA LEU A 279 -14.10 44.85 70.36
C LEU A 279 -15.53 44.54 70.85
N ARG A 280 -15.76 43.35 71.43
CA ARG A 280 -17.03 42.98 72.09
C ARG A 280 -17.30 43.83 73.33
N ASN A 281 -16.30 43.97 74.21
CA ASN A 281 -16.42 44.71 75.46
C ASN A 281 -16.63 46.22 75.22
N THR A 282 -16.11 46.77 74.12
CA THR A 282 -16.27 48.18 73.75
C THR A 282 -17.51 48.44 72.86
N HIS A 283 -18.32 47.42 72.59
CA HIS A 283 -19.49 47.49 71.70
C HIS A 283 -19.18 48.12 70.32
N SER A 284 -18.10 47.68 69.67
CA SER A 284 -17.73 48.16 68.34
C SER A 284 -18.83 47.89 67.31
N VAL A 285 -18.98 48.78 66.32
CA VAL A 285 -19.98 48.65 65.25
C VAL A 285 -19.67 47.46 64.32
N TYR A 286 -18.40 47.05 64.21
CA TYR A 286 -17.96 46.00 63.29
C TYR A 286 -18.08 44.58 63.86
N ILE A 287 -18.34 44.43 65.16
CA ILE A 287 -18.32 43.11 65.81
C ILE A 287 -19.38 42.15 65.28
N LYS A 288 -20.58 42.67 64.94
CA LYS A 288 -21.66 41.85 64.37
C LYS A 288 -21.25 41.21 63.05
N GLN A 289 -20.62 42.00 62.17
CA GLN A 289 -20.15 41.54 60.88
C GLN A 289 -19.05 40.48 61.01
N ILE A 290 -18.17 40.63 62.01
CA ILE A 290 -17.13 39.63 62.30
C ILE A 290 -17.74 38.34 62.83
N ASP A 291 -18.69 38.43 63.77
CA ASP A 291 -19.38 37.25 64.31
C ASP A 291 -20.15 36.49 63.22
N GLU A 292 -20.80 37.20 62.29
CA GLU A 292 -21.46 36.62 61.10
C GLU A 292 -20.47 35.87 60.21
N LEU A 293 -19.32 36.48 59.89
CA LEU A 293 -18.29 35.84 59.05
C LEU A 293 -17.62 34.63 59.72
N ILE A 294 -17.43 34.66 61.05
CA ILE A 294 -16.91 33.52 61.81
C ILE A 294 -17.92 32.36 61.75
N TYR A 295 -19.21 32.66 61.90
CA TYR A 295 -20.26 31.65 61.77
C TYR A 295 -20.31 31.05 60.36
N GLU A 296 -20.30 31.90 59.33
CA GLU A 296 -20.32 31.48 57.92
C GLU A 296 -19.09 30.62 57.56
N SER A 297 -17.90 30.99 58.05
CA SER A 297 -16.66 30.20 57.90
C SER A 297 -16.76 28.81 58.53
N LYS A 298 -17.33 28.70 59.73
CA LYS A 298 -17.54 27.39 60.38
C LYS A 298 -18.57 26.55 59.63
N HIS A 299 -19.67 27.17 59.19
CA HIS A 299 -20.72 26.51 58.43
C HIS A 299 -20.21 25.96 57.08
N GLU A 300 -19.50 26.76 56.29
CA GLU A 300 -18.92 26.33 55.00
C GLU A 300 -17.83 25.26 55.18
N MET A 301 -17.08 25.28 56.29
CA MET A 301 -16.13 24.23 56.63
C MET A 301 -16.83 22.90 56.92
N ASP A 302 -17.91 22.92 57.71
CA ASP A 302 -18.71 21.72 58.01
C ASP A 302 -19.37 21.16 56.75
N GLU A 303 -19.87 22.04 55.86
CA GLU A 303 -20.37 21.69 54.54
C GLU A 303 -19.29 21.04 53.67
N GLY A 304 -18.08 21.63 53.60
CA GLY A 304 -16.95 21.07 52.87
C GLY A 304 -16.59 19.66 53.38
N MET A 305 -16.53 19.45 54.69
CA MET A 305 -16.28 18.13 55.29
C MET A 305 -17.37 17.11 54.92
N SER A 306 -18.64 17.52 54.91
CA SER A 306 -19.75 16.67 54.47
C SER A 306 -19.60 16.27 53.01
N ASN A 307 -19.33 17.24 52.13
CA ASN A 307 -19.17 17.02 50.69
C ASN A 307 -18.01 16.05 50.38
N ILE A 308 -16.84 16.23 51.03
CA ILE A 308 -15.67 15.34 50.90
C ILE A 308 -16.05 13.89 51.24
N LYS A 309 -16.80 13.65 52.33
CA LYS A 309 -17.21 12.28 52.73
C LYS A 309 -18.03 11.57 51.66
N PHE A 310 -18.91 12.30 50.97
CA PHE A 310 -19.74 11.74 49.91
C PHE A 310 -18.97 11.58 48.60
N LEU A 311 -18.18 12.57 48.21
CA LEU A 311 -17.36 12.52 46.98
C LEU A 311 -16.29 11.43 47.05
N HIS A 312 -15.72 11.18 48.24
CA HIS A 312 -14.76 10.08 48.44
C HIS A 312 -15.31 8.72 47.96
N LEU A 313 -16.63 8.49 48.07
CA LEU A 313 -17.25 7.23 47.61
C LEU A 313 -17.02 6.95 46.13
N LEU A 314 -16.78 7.98 45.32
CA LEU A 314 -16.56 7.88 43.88
C LEU A 314 -15.08 7.72 43.49
N MET A 315 -14.13 8.00 44.39
CA MET A 315 -12.70 7.98 44.08
C MET A 315 -12.22 6.61 43.60
N ASN A 316 -12.55 5.53 44.33
CA ASN A 316 -12.12 4.20 43.94
C ASN A 316 -12.74 3.73 42.61
N PRO A 317 -14.08 3.81 42.40
CA PRO A 317 -14.68 3.46 41.11
C PRO A 317 -14.15 4.29 39.92
N CYS A 318 -13.89 5.58 40.12
CA CYS A 318 -13.33 6.45 39.09
C CYS A 318 -11.86 6.10 38.79
N ALA A 319 -11.06 5.79 39.80
CA ALA A 319 -9.68 5.32 39.60
C ALA A 319 -9.63 3.95 38.88
N GLU A 320 -10.56 3.03 39.17
CA GLU A 320 -10.69 1.76 38.45
C GLU A 320 -11.03 1.96 36.96
N MET A 321 -11.77 3.03 36.64
CA MET A 321 -12.08 3.39 35.25
C MET A 321 -10.83 3.91 34.51
N ASP A 322 -10.01 4.76 35.14
CA ASP A 322 -8.78 5.27 34.52
C ASP A 322 -7.73 4.14 34.30
N LEU A 323 -7.74 3.11 35.14
CA LEU A 323 -6.86 1.94 35.03
C LEU A 323 -7.39 0.83 34.11
N ALA A 324 -8.56 1.01 33.49
CA ALA A 324 -9.20 -0.03 32.71
C ALA A 324 -8.47 -0.33 31.39
N ASP A 325 -8.34 -1.62 31.04
CA ASP A 325 -7.73 -2.02 29.76
C ASP A 325 -8.70 -1.91 28.56
N SER A 326 -9.98 -1.64 28.79
CA SER A 326 -11.02 -1.68 27.73
C SER A 326 -12.28 -0.88 28.06
N PRO A 327 -12.92 -0.20 27.07
CA PRO A 327 -14.23 0.44 27.23
C PRO A 327 -15.34 -0.49 27.73
N VAL A 328 -15.24 -1.79 27.45
CA VAL A 328 -16.23 -2.77 27.92
C VAL A 328 -16.20 -2.92 29.44
N PHE A 329 -15.02 -2.82 30.06
CA PHE A 329 -14.89 -2.87 31.51
C PHE A 329 -15.46 -1.60 32.15
N VAL A 330 -15.16 -0.43 31.58
CA VAL A 330 -15.75 0.86 32.00
C VAL A 330 -17.29 0.82 31.94
N SER A 331 -17.84 0.23 30.87
CA SER A 331 -19.28 0.01 30.72
C SER A 331 -19.91 -0.80 31.87
N GLN A 332 -19.15 -1.71 32.49
CA GLN A 332 -19.61 -2.52 33.63
C GLN A 332 -19.53 -1.77 34.97
N LEU A 333 -18.61 -0.80 35.09
CA LEU A 333 -18.48 0.05 36.29
C LEU A 333 -19.55 1.15 36.35
N ILE A 334 -19.96 1.68 35.18
CA ILE A 334 -20.92 2.78 35.06
C ILE A 334 -22.18 2.63 35.92
N PRO A 335 -22.91 1.48 35.92
CA PRO A 335 -24.09 1.33 36.77
C PRO A 335 -23.78 1.57 38.25
N GLY A 336 -22.66 1.03 38.75
CA GLY A 336 -22.22 1.20 40.13
C GLY A 336 -21.95 2.66 40.47
N ILE A 337 -21.26 3.39 39.58
CA ILE A 337 -20.98 4.81 39.73
C ILE A 337 -22.27 5.64 39.76
N ILE A 338 -23.20 5.40 38.83
CA ILE A 338 -24.49 6.11 38.79
C ILE A 338 -25.32 5.81 40.06
N HIS A 339 -25.27 4.57 40.57
CA HIS A 339 -25.88 4.22 41.86
C HIS A 339 -25.28 4.99 43.03
N LEU A 340 -23.96 5.20 43.06
CA LEU A 340 -23.29 6.01 44.08
C LEU A 340 -23.68 7.49 43.96
N ILE A 341 -23.74 8.05 42.76
CA ILE A 341 -24.24 9.42 42.55
C ILE A 341 -25.69 9.55 43.04
N ARG A 342 -26.54 8.55 42.77
CA ARG A 342 -27.90 8.49 43.32
C ARG A 342 -27.92 8.39 44.84
N PHE A 343 -26.99 7.65 45.44
CA PHE A 343 -26.85 7.57 46.89
C PHE A 343 -26.46 8.94 47.48
N ILE A 344 -25.53 9.67 46.85
CA ILE A 344 -25.14 11.02 47.25
C ILE A 344 -26.34 11.97 47.16
N TRP A 345 -27.09 11.95 46.06
CA TRP A 345 -28.32 12.75 45.87
C TRP A 345 -29.33 12.56 47.01
N LEU A 346 -29.49 11.33 47.50
CA LEU A 346 -30.52 10.99 48.50
C LEU A 346 -30.08 11.19 49.95
N ASN A 347 -28.78 11.06 50.23
CA ASN A 347 -28.29 11.01 51.61
C ASN A 347 -27.41 12.20 51.99
N SER A 348 -26.91 12.97 51.02
CA SER A 348 -26.12 14.15 51.31
C SER A 348 -27.00 15.28 51.85
N GLU A 349 -26.57 15.90 52.93
CA GLU A 349 -27.25 17.05 53.54
C GLU A 349 -27.00 18.34 52.74
N THR A 350 -25.84 18.42 52.08
CA THR A 350 -25.30 19.64 51.47
C THR A 350 -25.01 19.52 49.97
N TYR A 351 -24.62 18.34 49.49
CA TYR A 351 -24.28 18.07 48.07
C TYR A 351 -25.49 17.59 47.24
N ASN A 352 -26.70 17.61 47.80
CA ASN A 352 -27.93 17.16 47.13
C ASN A 352 -28.57 18.20 46.19
N ARG A 353 -27.77 19.14 45.68
CA ARG A 353 -28.24 20.24 44.83
C ARG A 353 -28.17 19.88 43.35
N ARG A 354 -29.12 20.40 42.57
CA ARG A 354 -29.25 20.10 41.12
C ARG A 354 -28.02 20.54 40.33
N ASP A 355 -27.47 21.70 40.64
CA ASP A 355 -26.28 22.26 39.99
C ASP A 355 -25.04 21.39 40.23
N LEU A 356 -24.79 21.00 41.48
CA LEU A 356 -23.65 20.14 41.84
C LEU A 356 -23.73 18.76 41.21
N ILE A 357 -24.92 18.14 41.21
CA ILE A 357 -25.11 16.78 40.70
C ILE A 357 -25.12 16.76 39.17
N THR A 358 -25.61 17.83 38.53
CA THR A 358 -25.42 18.02 37.08
C THR A 358 -23.94 18.16 36.74
N GLY A 359 -23.18 18.94 37.54
CA GLY A 359 -21.73 19.07 37.44
C GLY A 359 -21.03 17.71 37.56
N LEU A 360 -21.36 16.93 38.58
CA LEU A 360 -20.78 15.61 38.81
C LEU A 360 -21.01 14.62 37.65
N PHE A 361 -22.20 14.62 37.04
CA PHE A 361 -22.46 13.83 35.83
C PHE A 361 -21.70 14.35 34.61
N ARG A 362 -21.54 15.66 34.47
CA ARG A 362 -20.69 16.25 33.42
C ARG A 362 -19.22 15.86 33.64
N ASP A 363 -18.74 15.85 34.86
CA ASP A 363 -17.34 15.51 35.17
C ASP A 363 -17.09 14.00 34.97
N LEU A 364 -18.09 13.15 35.24
CA LEU A 364 -18.08 11.75 34.84
C LEU A 364 -18.09 11.58 33.31
N SER A 365 -18.89 12.37 32.58
CA SER A 365 -18.86 12.40 31.11
C SER A 365 -17.46 12.74 30.58
N ASN A 366 -16.80 13.75 31.18
CA ASN A 366 -15.44 14.16 30.82
C ASN A 366 -14.43 13.04 31.08
N GLN A 367 -14.55 12.33 32.21
CA GLN A 367 -13.66 11.22 32.54
C GLN A 367 -13.81 10.05 31.55
N ILE A 368 -15.04 9.72 31.15
CA ILE A 368 -15.29 8.71 30.09
C ILE A 368 -14.69 9.15 28.76
N ILE A 369 -14.85 10.44 28.39
CA ILE A 369 -14.27 10.98 27.14
C ILE A 369 -12.74 10.92 27.18
N ARG A 370 -12.11 11.30 28.30
CA ARG A 370 -10.66 11.25 28.50
C ARG A 370 -10.14 9.82 28.31
N PHE A 371 -10.73 8.87 29.04
CA PHE A 371 -10.42 7.44 28.93
C PHE A 371 -10.54 6.93 27.49
N CYS A 372 -11.69 7.18 26.85
CA CYS A 372 -11.94 6.73 25.47
C CYS A 372 -10.96 7.38 24.47
N THR A 373 -10.57 8.63 24.68
CA THR A 373 -9.61 9.34 23.82
C THR A 373 -8.23 8.71 23.90
N GLU A 374 -7.76 8.39 25.09
CA GLU A 374 -6.46 7.73 25.31
C GLU A 374 -6.41 6.34 24.69
N ILE A 375 -7.43 5.51 24.92
CA ILE A 375 -7.43 4.11 24.45
C ILE A 375 -7.65 3.97 22.94
N THR A 376 -8.33 4.94 22.30
CA THR A 376 -8.53 4.96 20.85
C THR A 376 -7.20 5.17 20.11
N ASN A 377 -6.27 5.92 20.70
CA ASN A 377 -4.91 6.15 20.21
C ASN A 377 -4.87 6.54 18.71
N ILE A 378 -5.19 7.81 18.44
CA ILE A 378 -5.25 8.37 17.09
C ILE A 378 -3.92 8.22 16.33
N ASP A 379 -2.77 8.32 17.01
CA ASP A 379 -1.45 8.11 16.38
C ASP A 379 -1.33 6.73 15.74
N LYS A 380 -1.70 5.69 16.50
CA LYS A 380 -1.66 4.33 16.01
C LYS A 380 -2.61 4.12 14.84
N ILE A 381 -3.80 4.70 14.88
CA ILE A 381 -4.79 4.62 13.79
C ILE A 381 -4.21 5.26 12.52
N LEU A 382 -3.77 6.53 12.59
CA LEU A 382 -3.27 7.27 11.43
C LEU A 382 -1.98 6.68 10.87
N SER A 383 -1.19 5.95 11.67
CA SER A 383 -0.02 5.20 11.21
C SER A 383 -0.33 3.98 10.32
N GLY A 384 -1.60 3.59 10.19
CA GLY A 384 -2.05 2.48 9.34
C GLY A 384 -2.89 1.42 10.04
N SER A 385 -3.22 1.60 11.33
CA SER A 385 -4.01 0.62 12.09
C SER A 385 -5.52 0.89 11.99
N SER A 386 -6.08 0.76 10.78
CA SER A 386 -7.48 1.06 10.45
C SER A 386 -8.50 0.10 11.09
N ARG A 387 -8.22 -1.21 11.15
CA ARG A 387 -9.15 -2.21 11.70
C ARG A 387 -9.21 -2.12 13.23
N PHE A 388 -8.05 -1.88 13.85
CA PHE A 388 -7.98 -1.54 15.26
C PHE A 388 -8.81 -0.29 15.55
N GLY A 389 -8.66 0.78 14.76
CA GLY A 389 -9.41 2.02 14.92
C GLY A 389 -10.92 1.82 14.86
N ILE A 390 -11.43 1.13 13.84
CA ILE A 390 -12.87 0.83 13.71
C ILE A 390 -13.38 0.08 14.93
N LYS A 391 -12.65 -0.96 15.38
CA LYS A 391 -13.06 -1.77 16.53
C LYS A 391 -13.09 -0.94 17.82
N MET A 392 -12.04 -0.18 18.09
CA MET A 392 -11.93 0.63 19.30
C MET A 392 -12.97 1.76 19.33
N CYS A 393 -13.16 2.49 18.23
CA CYS A 393 -14.17 3.54 18.15
C CYS A 393 -15.58 2.99 18.40
N ASN A 394 -15.94 1.83 17.83
CA ASN A 394 -17.24 1.19 18.10
C ASN A 394 -17.39 0.83 19.58
N MET A 395 -16.35 0.26 20.21
CA MET A 395 -16.38 -0.06 21.64
C MET A 395 -16.53 1.19 22.53
N CYS A 396 -15.88 2.30 22.16
CA CYS A 396 -16.03 3.59 22.86
C CYS A 396 -17.44 4.18 22.66
N ILE A 397 -18.01 4.11 21.46
CA ILE A 397 -19.39 4.53 21.18
C ILE A 397 -20.37 3.70 22.03
N ASP A 398 -20.21 2.38 22.06
CA ASP A 398 -21.04 1.49 22.88
C ASP A 398 -20.94 1.81 24.37
N CYS A 399 -19.75 2.20 24.86
CA CYS A 399 -19.54 2.67 26.23
C CYS A 399 -20.31 3.96 26.52
N CYS A 400 -20.22 4.96 25.63
CA CYS A 400 -20.97 6.21 25.74
C CYS A 400 -22.50 5.99 25.69
N LEU A 401 -22.96 5.11 24.80
CA LEU A 401 -24.38 4.73 24.71
C LEU A 401 -24.86 3.99 25.96
N THR A 402 -24.03 3.11 26.52
CA THR A 402 -24.31 2.43 27.80
C THR A 402 -24.44 3.43 28.93
N TYR A 403 -23.53 4.41 29.02
CA TYR A 403 -23.62 5.50 29.98
C TYR A 403 -24.93 6.29 29.88
N LYS A 404 -25.27 6.77 28.67
CA LYS A 404 -26.52 7.50 28.44
C LYS A 404 -27.75 6.64 28.76
N GLY A 405 -27.75 5.38 28.34
CA GLY A 405 -28.84 4.43 28.57
C GLY A 405 -29.05 4.12 30.06
N MET A 406 -27.96 3.91 30.81
CA MET A 406 -28.02 3.66 32.25
C MET A 406 -28.46 4.89 33.03
N TYR A 407 -27.99 6.08 32.66
CA TYR A 407 -28.48 7.34 33.23
C TYR A 407 -29.98 7.51 32.99
N ASP A 408 -30.46 7.35 31.75
CA ASP A 408 -31.87 7.51 31.40
C ASP A 408 -32.76 6.49 32.13
N LEU A 409 -32.34 5.22 32.18
CA LEU A 409 -33.02 4.17 32.94
C LEU A 409 -33.14 4.55 34.42
N MET A 410 -32.03 4.95 35.03
CA MET A 410 -31.97 5.30 36.46
C MET A 410 -32.75 6.57 36.77
N SER A 411 -32.70 7.58 35.90
CA SER A 411 -33.48 8.81 36.01
C SER A 411 -34.99 8.53 36.01
N LYS A 412 -35.45 7.69 35.06
CA LYS A 412 -36.87 7.27 34.95
C LYS A 412 -37.34 6.46 36.16
N GLU A 413 -36.58 5.46 36.57
CA GLU A 413 -36.92 4.66 37.76
C GLU A 413 -36.92 5.51 39.03
N HIS A 414 -35.98 6.45 39.15
CA HIS A 414 -35.93 7.36 40.28
C HIS A 414 -37.16 8.28 40.33
N GLY A 415 -37.54 8.86 39.20
CA GLY A 415 -38.74 9.69 39.08
C GLY A 415 -40.05 8.92 39.31
N ARG A 416 -40.09 7.63 38.99
CA ARG A 416 -41.26 6.77 39.25
C ARG A 416 -41.43 6.44 40.74
N ILE A 417 -40.33 6.16 41.44
CA ILE A 417 -40.38 5.76 42.85
C ILE A 417 -40.65 6.99 43.75
N ASN A 418 -39.97 8.11 43.50
CA ASN A 418 -40.09 9.34 44.29
C ASN A 418 -40.25 10.56 43.39
N SER A 419 -41.49 10.93 43.06
CA SER A 419 -41.79 12.05 42.15
C SER A 419 -41.29 13.42 42.65
N GLU A 420 -41.10 13.60 43.96
CA GLU A 420 -40.56 14.85 44.55
C GLU A 420 -39.03 14.94 44.45
N TYR A 421 -38.34 13.81 44.35
CA TYR A 421 -36.87 13.73 44.35
C TYR A 421 -36.29 13.30 42.99
N GLY A 422 -37.12 13.27 41.95
CA GLY A 422 -36.69 12.89 40.59
C GLY A 422 -35.58 13.80 40.04
N TRP A 423 -34.72 13.23 39.20
CA TRP A 423 -33.66 13.97 38.52
C TRP A 423 -34.23 14.85 37.42
N ASN A 424 -34.38 16.15 37.73
CA ASN A 424 -34.61 17.20 36.74
C ASN A 424 -33.30 17.95 36.49
N LEU A 425 -32.32 17.23 35.93
CA LEU A 425 -30.97 17.72 35.65
C LEU A 425 -30.89 18.23 34.22
N ASP A 426 -29.92 19.12 33.96
CA ASP A 426 -29.70 19.65 32.60
C ASP A 426 -28.93 18.63 31.76
N ASN A 427 -29.69 17.80 31.02
CA ASN A 427 -29.13 16.79 30.13
C ASN A 427 -28.22 17.39 29.05
N ALA A 428 -28.41 18.66 28.65
CA ALA A 428 -27.57 19.29 27.64
C ALA A 428 -26.17 19.55 28.20
N MET A 429 -26.06 19.99 29.45
CA MET A 429 -24.77 20.16 30.13
C MET A 429 -24.01 18.84 30.32
N ILE A 430 -24.73 17.73 30.49
CA ILE A 430 -24.12 16.42 30.72
C ILE A 430 -23.68 15.76 29.41
N PHE A 431 -24.53 15.80 28.37
CA PHE A 431 -24.38 14.93 27.19
C PHE A 431 -23.96 15.62 25.90
N ASN A 432 -24.02 16.95 25.76
CA ASN A 432 -23.65 17.61 24.50
C ASN A 432 -22.22 17.25 24.06
N HIS A 433 -21.27 17.20 25.00
CA HIS A 433 -19.90 16.78 24.72
C HIS A 433 -19.79 15.29 24.41
N VAL A 434 -20.57 14.43 25.08
CA VAL A 434 -20.62 12.99 24.79
C VAL A 434 -21.16 12.73 23.38
N ASP A 435 -22.22 13.44 22.99
CA ASP A 435 -22.81 13.33 21.66
C ASP A 435 -21.85 13.84 20.58
N ALA A 436 -21.21 14.99 20.80
CA ALA A 436 -20.19 15.50 19.90
C ALA A 436 -18.98 14.54 19.79
N PHE A 437 -18.58 13.89 20.89
CA PHE A 437 -17.51 12.90 20.89
C PHE A 437 -17.88 11.65 20.07
N MET A 438 -19.11 11.13 20.22
CA MET A 438 -19.58 9.99 19.43
C MET A 438 -19.62 10.31 17.92
N GLU A 439 -20.04 11.51 17.53
CA GLU A 439 -19.99 11.96 16.14
C GLU A 439 -18.54 11.99 15.61
N ARG A 440 -17.59 12.50 16.41
CA ARG A 440 -16.16 12.48 16.05
C ARG A 440 -15.57 11.08 15.96
N LEU A 441 -16.00 10.15 16.81
CA LEU A 441 -15.62 8.74 16.68
C LEU A 441 -16.13 8.12 15.38
N ASN A 442 -17.35 8.47 14.94
CA ASN A 442 -17.87 8.07 13.64
C ASN A 442 -17.06 8.69 12.49
N ASP A 443 -16.58 9.93 12.63
CA ASP A 443 -15.65 10.52 11.66
C ASP A 443 -14.35 9.73 11.56
N VAL A 444 -13.80 9.27 12.69
CA VAL A 444 -12.60 8.42 12.72
C VAL A 444 -12.87 7.06 12.06
N ILE A 445 -14.04 6.47 12.29
CA ILE A 445 -14.45 5.23 11.60
C ILE A 445 -14.48 5.44 10.08
N ASP A 446 -15.05 6.55 9.61
CA ASP A 446 -15.09 6.90 8.18
C ASP A 446 -13.67 7.07 7.58
N ILE A 447 -12.76 7.68 8.36
CA ILE A 447 -11.34 7.78 8.01
C ILE A 447 -10.70 6.40 7.88
N CYS A 448 -10.94 5.51 8.85
CA CYS A 448 -10.40 4.15 8.84
C CYS A 448 -10.91 3.32 7.66
N GLU A 449 -12.21 3.40 7.33
CA GLU A 449 -12.77 2.74 6.16
C GLU A 449 -12.12 3.25 4.86
N SER A 450 -11.91 4.56 4.76
CA SER A 450 -11.24 5.20 3.63
C SER A 450 -9.76 4.81 3.55
N MET A 451 -9.09 4.61 4.68
CA MET A 451 -7.71 4.08 4.74
C MET A 451 -7.60 2.69 4.13
N ILE A 452 -8.57 1.82 4.39
CA ILE A 452 -8.62 0.47 3.81
C ILE A 452 -8.87 0.56 2.29
N VAL A 453 -9.89 1.31 1.87
CA VAL A 453 -10.35 1.34 0.47
C VAL A 453 -9.43 2.12 -0.46
N PHE A 454 -8.99 3.33 -0.07
CA PHE A 454 -8.19 4.22 -0.92
C PHE A 454 -6.70 4.16 -0.59
N GLY A 455 -6.36 3.98 0.68
CA GLY A 455 -4.97 3.89 1.14
C GLY A 455 -4.37 2.48 1.08
N ARG A 456 -5.19 1.44 0.90
CA ARG A 456 -4.79 0.02 1.01
C ARG A 456 -4.10 -0.31 2.34
N LEU A 457 -4.47 0.41 3.40
CA LEU A 457 -3.95 0.26 4.75
C LEU A 457 -4.90 -0.66 5.53
N ASP A 458 -4.69 -1.97 5.44
CA ASP A 458 -5.36 -2.98 6.25
C ASP A 458 -4.30 -3.85 6.95
N GLU A 459 -4.46 -4.04 8.27
CA GLU A 459 -3.55 -4.84 9.10
C GLU A 459 -3.75 -6.35 8.90
N THR A 460 -4.94 -6.75 8.44
CA THR A 460 -5.38 -8.15 8.37
C THR A 460 -5.14 -8.79 7.01
N GLU A 461 -5.32 -8.03 5.94
CA GLU A 461 -5.19 -8.49 4.56
C GLU A 461 -4.27 -7.57 3.75
N SER A 462 -3.36 -8.16 2.98
CA SER A 462 -2.54 -7.39 2.03
C SER A 462 -3.35 -7.13 0.76
N ILE A 463 -3.74 -5.87 0.54
CA ILE A 463 -4.52 -5.47 -0.63
C ILE A 463 -3.56 -5.27 -1.82
N PRO A 464 -3.61 -6.13 -2.86
CA PRO A 464 -2.71 -6.02 -4.00
C PRO A 464 -2.96 -4.73 -4.77
N LYS A 465 -1.93 -4.26 -5.48
CA LYS A 465 -2.06 -3.07 -6.31
C LYS A 465 -2.97 -3.40 -7.50
N PRO A 466 -3.96 -2.56 -7.84
CA PRO A 466 -4.82 -2.82 -8.99
C PRO A 466 -3.98 -2.92 -10.26
N GLN A 467 -4.07 -4.05 -10.94
CA GLN A 467 -3.35 -4.32 -12.19
C GLN A 467 -4.35 -4.65 -13.28
N PHE A 468 -4.42 -3.81 -14.31
CA PHE A 468 -5.42 -3.95 -15.37
C PHE A 468 -4.77 -4.49 -16.63
N GLY A 469 -5.39 -5.50 -17.25
CA GLY A 469 -4.97 -6.03 -18.54
C GLY A 469 -5.32 -5.11 -19.71
N GLY A 470 -4.71 -5.36 -20.88
CA GLY A 470 -5.04 -4.69 -22.14
C GLY A 470 -4.28 -3.39 -22.41
N THR A 471 -4.56 -2.76 -23.55
CA THR A 471 -3.82 -1.58 -24.05
C THR A 471 -4.02 -0.32 -23.21
N SER A 472 -5.18 -0.20 -22.54
CA SER A 472 -5.51 0.93 -21.67
C SER A 472 -5.24 0.66 -20.18
N GLY A 473 -4.72 -0.53 -19.85
CA GLY A 473 -4.49 -0.95 -18.45
C GLY A 473 -3.61 0.03 -17.67
N GLY A 474 -2.50 0.48 -18.27
CA GLY A 474 -1.58 1.43 -17.63
C GLY A 474 -2.22 2.79 -17.27
N GLU A 475 -3.21 3.26 -18.05
CA GLU A 475 -3.94 4.50 -17.73
C GLU A 475 -4.85 4.32 -16.51
N PHE A 476 -5.48 3.15 -16.39
CA PHE A 476 -6.30 2.79 -15.24
C PHE A 476 -5.47 2.61 -13.98
N GLU A 477 -4.32 1.95 -14.08
CA GLU A 477 -3.35 1.81 -12.98
C GLU A 477 -2.84 3.17 -12.52
N THR A 478 -2.53 4.08 -13.45
CA THR A 478 -2.09 5.45 -13.13
C THR A 478 -3.20 6.22 -12.43
N THR A 479 -4.45 6.07 -12.86
CA THR A 479 -5.62 6.69 -12.21
C THR A 479 -5.81 6.17 -10.79
N SER A 480 -5.70 4.85 -10.60
CA SER A 480 -5.78 4.21 -9.28
C SER A 480 -4.65 4.65 -8.36
N ALA A 481 -3.41 4.68 -8.86
CA ALA A 481 -2.24 5.14 -8.11
C ALA A 481 -2.35 6.62 -7.71
N ARG A 482 -2.95 7.46 -8.57
CA ARG A 482 -3.22 8.87 -8.24
C ARG A 482 -4.23 9.02 -7.11
N VAL A 483 -5.27 8.18 -7.06
CA VAL A 483 -6.22 8.19 -5.94
C VAL A 483 -5.52 7.81 -4.64
N GLU A 484 -4.70 6.77 -4.66
CA GLU A 484 -3.91 6.31 -3.52
C GLU A 484 -2.95 7.40 -3.02
N THR A 485 -2.16 8.01 -3.91
CA THR A 485 -1.20 9.07 -3.50
C THR A 485 -1.90 10.31 -2.96
N ASN A 486 -3.03 10.70 -3.55
CA ASN A 486 -3.83 11.83 -3.05
C ASN A 486 -4.44 11.54 -1.67
N PHE A 487 -4.91 10.31 -1.45
CA PHE A 487 -5.42 9.90 -0.15
C PHE A 487 -4.33 9.89 0.91
N LEU A 488 -3.16 9.31 0.62
CA LEU A 488 -2.02 9.28 1.54
C LEU A 488 -1.54 10.71 1.88
N ALA A 489 -1.54 11.64 0.93
CA ALA A 489 -1.25 13.05 1.19
C ALA A 489 -2.28 13.67 2.15
N THR A 490 -3.57 13.39 1.93
CA THR A 490 -4.66 13.86 2.81
C THR A 490 -4.52 13.28 4.22
N LEU A 491 -4.19 11.99 4.34
CA LEU A 491 -3.94 11.32 5.62
C LEU A 491 -2.73 11.92 6.35
N SER A 492 -1.65 12.24 5.61
CA SER A 492 -0.47 12.88 6.20
C SER A 492 -0.76 14.30 6.72
N ALA A 493 -1.61 15.06 6.02
CA ALA A 493 -2.07 16.36 6.47
C ALA A 493 -2.92 16.24 7.74
N LEU A 494 -3.85 15.29 7.80
CA LEU A 494 -4.64 15.01 9.01
C LEU A 494 -3.75 14.64 10.20
N SER A 495 -2.70 13.85 9.97
CA SER A 495 -1.76 13.44 11.02
C SER A 495 -0.86 14.58 11.51
N THR A 496 -0.54 15.56 10.67
CA THR A 496 0.41 16.64 11.01
C THR A 496 -0.32 17.87 11.55
N ASP A 497 -1.41 18.25 10.90
CA ASP A 497 -2.06 19.56 11.11
C ASP A 497 -3.28 19.48 12.04
N SER A 498 -4.01 18.35 12.01
CA SER A 498 -5.35 18.25 12.62
C SER A 498 -5.46 17.17 13.71
N LYS A 499 -4.38 16.45 14.01
CA LYS A 499 -4.38 15.31 14.94
C LYS A 499 -5.01 15.63 16.30
N GLU A 500 -4.60 16.75 16.91
CA GLU A 500 -5.09 17.18 18.24
C GLU A 500 -6.54 17.66 18.20
N LEU A 501 -7.08 17.96 17.01
CA LEU A 501 -8.44 18.45 16.83
C LEU A 501 -9.45 17.30 16.74
N ILE A 502 -9.05 16.13 16.22
CA ILE A 502 -9.96 15.02 15.84
C ILE A 502 -10.96 14.69 16.97
N LEU A 503 -10.45 14.33 18.15
CA LEU A 503 -11.28 13.91 19.29
C LEU A 503 -11.54 15.02 20.31
N ASN A 504 -10.96 16.21 20.15
CA ASN A 504 -11.12 17.30 21.13
C ASN A 504 -12.45 18.04 20.94
N VAL A 505 -13.46 17.67 21.76
CA VAL A 505 -14.82 18.22 21.72
C VAL A 505 -14.94 19.71 22.05
N HIS A 506 -13.92 20.33 22.66
CA HIS A 506 -13.91 21.75 22.98
C HIS A 506 -13.46 22.62 21.80
N LYS A 507 -12.79 22.00 20.82
CA LYS A 507 -12.28 22.66 19.61
C LYS A 507 -13.20 22.45 18.42
N ASN A 508 -13.96 23.48 18.04
CA ASN A 508 -14.93 23.40 16.93
C ASN A 508 -14.26 23.44 15.55
N GLU A 509 -12.96 23.72 15.46
CA GLU A 509 -12.20 23.77 14.20
C GLU A 509 -12.24 22.41 13.46
N TRP A 510 -12.41 21.30 14.18
CA TRP A 510 -12.54 19.97 13.57
C TRP A 510 -13.65 19.88 12.52
N TYR A 511 -14.77 20.56 12.73
CA TYR A 511 -15.90 20.51 11.80
C TYR A 511 -15.53 21.06 10.41
N GLU A 512 -14.65 22.06 10.34
CA GLU A 512 -14.17 22.58 9.06
C GLU A 512 -13.22 21.62 8.38
N GLU A 513 -12.30 21.01 9.15
CA GLU A 513 -11.32 20.05 8.65
C GLU A 513 -11.97 18.76 8.15
N VAL A 514 -12.95 18.20 8.88
CA VAL A 514 -13.66 16.99 8.43
C VAL A 514 -14.49 17.26 7.18
N ILE A 515 -15.03 18.47 7.00
CA ILE A 515 -15.73 18.85 5.76
C ILE A 515 -14.75 18.93 4.59
N LYS A 516 -13.55 19.51 4.79
CA LYS A 516 -12.48 19.51 3.75
C LYS A 516 -12.11 18.08 3.38
N TYR A 517 -11.87 17.22 4.38
CA TYR A 517 -11.61 15.81 4.19
C TYR A 517 -12.72 15.10 3.38
N ARG A 518 -13.98 15.20 3.81
CA ARG A 518 -15.12 14.56 3.13
C ARG A 518 -15.26 15.00 1.68
N ARG A 519 -15.01 16.28 1.36
CA ARG A 519 -14.98 16.76 -0.04
C ARG A 519 -13.87 16.11 -0.86
N THR A 520 -12.68 15.93 -0.29
CA THR A 520 -11.58 15.25 -0.99
C THR A 520 -11.90 13.77 -1.23
N VAL A 521 -12.45 13.07 -0.24
CA VAL A 521 -12.88 11.67 -0.37
C VAL A 521 -13.99 11.52 -1.40
N GLN A 522 -14.98 12.42 -1.40
CA GLN A 522 -16.05 12.41 -2.41
C GLN A 522 -15.49 12.53 -3.84
N SER A 523 -14.52 13.43 -4.06
CA SER A 523 -13.84 13.56 -5.36
C SER A 523 -13.08 12.28 -5.76
N MET A 524 -12.47 11.60 -4.80
CA MET A 524 -11.83 10.30 -5.02
C MET A 524 -12.86 9.21 -5.38
N GLU A 525 -13.99 9.16 -4.66
CA GLU A 525 -15.10 8.25 -4.94
C GLU A 525 -15.65 8.44 -6.36
N GLU A 526 -15.90 9.69 -6.77
CA GLU A 526 -16.33 10.02 -8.14
C GLU A 526 -15.28 9.64 -9.20
N THR A 527 -13.99 9.75 -8.86
CA THR A 527 -12.89 9.32 -9.73
C THR A 527 -12.87 7.80 -9.89
N VAL A 528 -13.04 7.05 -8.80
CA VAL A 528 -13.13 5.58 -8.84
C VAL A 528 -14.40 5.10 -9.55
N GLN A 529 -15.55 5.75 -9.35
CA GLN A 529 -16.77 5.41 -10.09
C GLN A 529 -16.62 5.60 -11.61
N ARG A 530 -15.93 6.68 -12.03
CA ARG A 530 -15.55 6.88 -13.44
C ARG A 530 -14.57 5.83 -13.92
N LEU A 531 -13.58 5.47 -13.10
CA LEU A 531 -12.62 4.39 -13.40
C LEU A 531 -13.37 3.07 -13.65
N VAL A 532 -14.23 2.65 -12.72
CA VAL A 532 -15.07 1.46 -12.86
C VAL A 532 -15.85 1.53 -14.18
N SER A 533 -16.54 2.64 -14.45
CA SER A 533 -17.34 2.79 -15.68
C SER A 533 -16.49 2.71 -16.94
N ASN A 534 -15.31 3.31 -16.96
CA ASN A 534 -14.40 3.31 -18.11
C ASN A 534 -13.80 1.92 -18.36
N VAL A 535 -13.38 1.21 -17.32
CA VAL A 535 -12.85 -0.17 -17.46
C VAL A 535 -13.87 -1.05 -18.20
N PHE A 536 -15.14 -1.02 -17.79
CA PHE A 536 -16.20 -1.82 -18.44
C PHE A 536 -16.61 -1.34 -19.84
N GLN A 537 -16.19 -0.16 -20.30
CA GLN A 537 -16.35 0.23 -21.70
C GLN A 537 -15.33 -0.46 -22.62
N HIS A 538 -14.17 -0.85 -22.09
CA HIS A 538 -13.09 -1.47 -22.86
C HIS A 538 -13.04 -3.00 -22.74
N VAL A 539 -13.73 -3.56 -21.74
CA VAL A 539 -13.87 -5.01 -21.54
C VAL A 539 -14.65 -5.61 -22.70
N CYS A 540 -14.04 -6.59 -23.40
CA CYS A 540 -14.66 -7.26 -24.54
C CYS A 540 -15.20 -8.64 -24.18
N ASN A 541 -14.57 -9.31 -23.22
CA ASN A 541 -14.83 -10.71 -22.87
C ASN A 541 -15.30 -10.87 -21.43
N ILE A 542 -16.05 -11.96 -21.15
CA ILE A 542 -16.54 -12.27 -19.80
C ILE A 542 -15.38 -12.55 -18.84
N GLU A 543 -14.28 -13.12 -19.32
CA GLU A 543 -13.09 -13.39 -18.51
C GLU A 543 -12.40 -12.11 -18.04
N GLU A 544 -12.13 -11.19 -18.98
CA GLU A 544 -11.59 -9.85 -18.69
C GLU A 544 -12.51 -9.07 -17.75
N ALA A 545 -13.84 -9.24 -17.92
CA ALA A 545 -14.84 -8.62 -17.05
C ALA A 545 -14.71 -9.14 -15.61
N LEU A 546 -14.54 -10.45 -15.44
CA LEU A 546 -14.38 -11.07 -14.12
C LEU A 546 -13.07 -10.68 -13.44
N GLU A 547 -11.97 -10.63 -14.19
CA GLU A 547 -10.68 -10.15 -13.67
C GLU A 547 -10.80 -8.69 -13.23
N SER A 548 -11.42 -7.85 -14.05
CA SER A 548 -11.68 -6.43 -13.74
C SER A 548 -12.57 -6.26 -12.50
N LEU A 549 -13.62 -7.07 -12.36
CA LEU A 549 -14.46 -7.07 -11.15
C LEU A 549 -13.67 -7.47 -9.90
N ASN A 550 -12.78 -8.45 -10.00
CA ASN A 550 -11.97 -8.90 -8.88
C ASN A 550 -11.00 -7.79 -8.41
N ILE A 551 -10.34 -7.13 -9.36
CA ILE A 551 -9.45 -5.99 -9.09
C ILE A 551 -10.19 -4.84 -8.39
N LEU A 552 -11.43 -4.58 -8.81
CA LEU A 552 -12.27 -3.49 -8.30
C LEU A 552 -13.08 -3.87 -7.05
N LEU A 553 -13.00 -5.11 -6.57
CA LEU A 553 -13.81 -5.63 -5.46
C LEU A 553 -13.60 -4.83 -4.18
N PHE A 554 -12.36 -4.46 -3.85
CA PHE A 554 -12.05 -3.72 -2.64
C PHE A 554 -12.70 -2.33 -2.61
N TYR A 555 -12.82 -1.67 -3.76
CA TYR A 555 -13.56 -0.41 -3.86
C TYR A 555 -15.07 -0.57 -3.59
N SER A 556 -15.62 -1.77 -3.79
CA SER A 556 -17.05 -2.05 -3.58
C SER A 556 -17.47 -2.13 -2.11
N TYR A 557 -16.52 -2.20 -1.16
CA TYR A 557 -16.81 -2.12 0.28
C TYR A 557 -17.36 -0.75 0.66
N ARG A 558 -17.05 0.30 -0.10
CA ARG A 558 -17.62 1.62 0.09
C ARG A 558 -19.04 1.69 -0.51
N ASN A 559 -20.02 2.08 0.30
CA ASN A 559 -21.43 2.09 -0.09
C ASN A 559 -21.76 2.93 -1.32
N THR A 560 -21.06 4.05 -1.52
CA THR A 560 -21.25 4.94 -2.68
C THR A 560 -20.79 4.28 -4.00
N ILE A 561 -19.70 3.52 -3.97
CA ILE A 561 -19.14 2.82 -5.14
C ILE A 561 -19.87 1.49 -5.39
N ARG A 562 -20.36 0.84 -4.31
CA ARG A 562 -21.04 -0.44 -4.36
C ARG A 562 -22.17 -0.49 -5.39
N LYS A 563 -22.99 0.57 -5.49
CA LYS A 563 -24.09 0.63 -6.46
C LYS A 563 -23.59 0.54 -7.91
N THR A 564 -22.52 1.28 -8.23
CA THR A 564 -21.90 1.26 -9.57
C THR A 564 -21.25 -0.09 -9.85
N PHE A 565 -20.57 -0.69 -8.86
CA PHE A 565 -20.00 -2.02 -8.97
C PHE A 565 -21.06 -3.09 -9.26
N LEU A 566 -22.15 -3.13 -8.48
CA LEU A 566 -23.26 -4.08 -8.68
C LEU A 566 -23.92 -3.94 -10.04
N ARG A 567 -24.04 -2.71 -10.57
CA ARG A 567 -24.50 -2.48 -11.94
C ARG A 567 -23.59 -3.14 -12.97
N GLN A 568 -22.27 -3.08 -12.78
CA GLN A 568 -21.34 -3.77 -13.68
C GLN A 568 -21.40 -5.29 -13.53
N VAL A 569 -21.60 -5.82 -12.32
CA VAL A 569 -21.87 -7.25 -12.12
C VAL A 569 -23.10 -7.70 -12.93
N SER A 570 -24.20 -6.94 -12.91
CA SER A 570 -25.36 -7.19 -13.77
C SER A 570 -25.00 -7.18 -15.26
N ASN A 571 -24.21 -6.19 -15.72
CA ASN A 571 -23.75 -6.13 -17.11
C ASN A 571 -22.95 -7.37 -17.54
N VAL A 572 -22.10 -7.94 -16.67
CA VAL A 572 -21.37 -9.18 -16.97
C VAL A 572 -22.32 -10.37 -17.19
N TRP A 573 -23.38 -10.48 -16.39
CA TRP A 573 -24.43 -11.48 -16.61
C TRP A 573 -25.17 -11.26 -17.95
N VAL A 574 -25.43 -9.99 -18.32
CA VAL A 574 -26.01 -9.65 -19.62
C VAL A 574 -25.05 -9.99 -20.77
N MET A 575 -23.74 -9.78 -20.62
CA MET A 575 -22.74 -10.22 -21.61
C MET A 575 -22.82 -11.74 -21.83
N PHE A 576 -22.95 -12.53 -20.76
CA PHE A 576 -23.15 -13.98 -20.90
C PHE A 576 -24.48 -14.33 -21.58
N ALA A 577 -25.55 -13.58 -21.30
CA ALA A 577 -26.83 -13.75 -21.98
C ALA A 577 -26.74 -13.45 -23.50
N ASN A 578 -25.96 -12.44 -23.89
CA ASN A 578 -25.70 -12.08 -25.28
C ASN A 578 -24.80 -13.11 -25.98
N GLU A 579 -23.82 -13.66 -25.26
CA GLU A 579 -22.94 -14.73 -25.76
C GLU A 579 -23.74 -16.01 -26.07
N ILE A 580 -24.73 -16.33 -25.24
CA ILE A 580 -25.69 -17.40 -25.47
C ILE A 580 -26.47 -17.16 -26.78
N ASP A 581 -27.01 -15.95 -26.97
CA ASP A 581 -27.81 -15.61 -28.15
C ASP A 581 -26.97 -15.60 -29.43
N SER A 582 -25.78 -15.01 -29.38
CA SER A 582 -24.84 -14.97 -30.50
C SER A 582 -24.36 -16.37 -30.89
N THR A 583 -24.11 -17.24 -29.92
CA THR A 583 -23.76 -18.65 -30.18
C THR A 583 -24.92 -19.38 -30.85
N SER A 584 -26.15 -19.16 -30.38
CA SER A 584 -27.36 -19.75 -30.98
C SER A 584 -27.55 -19.29 -32.42
N GLN A 585 -27.47 -17.98 -32.68
CA GLN A 585 -27.61 -17.39 -34.01
C GLN A 585 -26.51 -17.87 -34.96
N MET A 586 -25.24 -17.88 -34.52
CA MET A 586 -24.11 -18.39 -35.31
C MET A 586 -24.35 -19.84 -35.75
N LEU A 587 -24.86 -20.70 -34.87
CA LEU A 587 -25.14 -22.10 -35.19
C LEU A 587 -26.35 -22.26 -36.11
N MET A 588 -27.36 -21.39 -36.00
CA MET A 588 -28.49 -21.35 -36.95
C MET A 588 -28.02 -20.96 -38.35
N ASP A 589 -27.20 -19.91 -38.47
CA ASP A 589 -26.66 -19.45 -39.75
C ASP A 589 -25.71 -20.48 -40.38
N ARG A 590 -24.87 -21.12 -39.56
CA ARG A 590 -23.96 -22.17 -39.99
C ARG A 590 -24.61 -23.53 -40.21
N SER A 591 -25.92 -23.70 -39.97
CA SER A 591 -26.61 -24.98 -40.17
C SER A 591 -26.46 -25.56 -41.59
N LYS A 592 -26.17 -24.71 -42.58
CA LYS A 592 -25.96 -25.08 -44.00
C LYS A 592 -24.49 -25.21 -44.41
N LEU A 593 -23.55 -24.74 -43.59
CA LEU A 593 -22.12 -24.75 -43.85
C LEU A 593 -21.47 -25.84 -43.00
N HIS A 594 -20.71 -26.73 -43.63
CA HIS A 594 -19.92 -27.74 -42.92
C HIS A 594 -18.44 -27.44 -43.10
N GLU A 595 -17.63 -27.77 -42.10
CA GLU A 595 -16.20 -27.62 -42.19
C GLU A 595 -15.62 -28.67 -43.14
N SER A 596 -14.82 -28.27 -44.13
CA SER A 596 -14.35 -29.16 -45.19
C SER A 596 -13.50 -30.34 -44.71
N TRP A 597 -12.94 -30.25 -43.50
CA TRP A 597 -12.10 -31.28 -42.90
C TRP A 597 -12.87 -32.31 -42.07
N VAL A 598 -14.17 -32.12 -41.84
CA VAL A 598 -15.04 -33.06 -41.12
C VAL A 598 -16.29 -33.41 -41.94
N PRO A 599 -16.72 -34.68 -41.97
CA PRO A 599 -17.98 -35.05 -42.60
C PRO A 599 -19.21 -34.30 -42.04
N TYR A 600 -20.20 -34.04 -42.91
CA TYR A 600 -21.39 -33.22 -42.63
C TYR A 600 -22.08 -33.46 -41.27
N TYR A 601 -22.48 -34.69 -40.97
CA TYR A 601 -23.20 -35.01 -39.72
C TYR A 601 -22.33 -34.85 -38.48
N ALA A 602 -21.07 -35.28 -38.55
CA ALA A 602 -20.12 -35.15 -37.44
C ALA A 602 -19.75 -33.69 -37.18
N SER A 603 -19.51 -32.89 -38.23
CA SER A 603 -19.19 -31.45 -38.12
C SER A 603 -20.27 -30.69 -37.35
N ARG A 604 -21.55 -30.94 -37.66
CA ARG A 604 -22.66 -30.28 -36.97
C ARG A 604 -22.77 -30.70 -35.51
N ALA A 605 -22.70 -32.00 -35.21
CA ALA A 605 -22.76 -32.51 -33.85
C ALA A 605 -21.60 -31.99 -32.97
N ILE A 606 -20.37 -32.01 -33.51
CA ILE A 606 -19.19 -31.45 -32.85
C ILE A 606 -19.33 -29.94 -32.64
N GLY A 607 -19.87 -29.22 -33.62
CA GLY A 607 -20.12 -27.78 -33.52
C GLY A 607 -21.03 -27.41 -32.34
N TYR A 608 -22.16 -28.10 -32.18
CA TYR A 608 -23.04 -27.90 -31.01
C TYR A 608 -22.33 -28.28 -29.70
N HIS A 609 -21.62 -29.41 -29.67
CA HIS A 609 -20.94 -29.89 -28.46
C HIS A 609 -19.82 -28.94 -27.99
N ILE A 610 -18.93 -28.50 -28.88
CA ILE A 610 -17.82 -27.59 -28.53
C ILE A 610 -18.35 -26.25 -28.01
N ASN A 611 -19.37 -25.69 -28.68
CA ASN A 611 -19.98 -24.44 -28.24
C ASN A 611 -20.70 -24.59 -26.89
N LEU A 612 -21.34 -25.73 -26.65
CA LEU A 612 -21.96 -26.03 -25.36
C LEU A 612 -20.94 -26.13 -24.23
N GLU A 613 -19.84 -26.85 -24.44
CA GLU A 613 -18.75 -26.97 -23.45
C GLU A 613 -18.07 -25.62 -23.19
N ARG A 614 -17.91 -24.77 -24.21
CA ARG A 614 -17.42 -23.38 -24.04
C ARG A 614 -18.36 -22.57 -23.14
N LEU A 615 -19.67 -22.57 -23.41
CA LEU A 615 -20.65 -21.86 -22.60
C LEU A 615 -20.74 -22.42 -21.17
N LYS A 616 -20.62 -23.74 -21.02
CA LYS A 616 -20.57 -24.41 -19.71
C LYS A 616 -19.36 -23.98 -18.91
N TRP A 617 -18.20 -23.86 -19.56
CA TRP A 617 -16.98 -23.38 -18.93
C TRP A 617 -17.12 -21.92 -18.45
N LEU A 618 -17.69 -21.04 -19.28
CA LEU A 618 -17.98 -19.65 -18.90
C LEU A 618 -18.96 -19.56 -17.71
N ARG A 619 -20.06 -20.33 -17.76
CA ARG A 619 -21.04 -20.44 -16.67
C ARG A 619 -20.37 -20.91 -15.38
N ASN A 620 -19.50 -21.90 -15.46
CA ASN A 620 -18.82 -22.43 -14.28
C ASN A 620 -17.91 -21.39 -13.66
N ARG A 621 -17.19 -20.58 -14.44
CA ARG A 621 -16.36 -19.48 -13.90
C ARG A 621 -17.19 -18.40 -13.19
N LEU A 622 -18.34 -18.03 -13.78
CA LEU A 622 -19.27 -17.09 -13.16
C LEU A 622 -19.84 -17.62 -11.84
N ASN A 623 -20.20 -18.91 -11.78
CA ASN A 623 -20.76 -19.53 -10.58
C ASN A 623 -19.72 -19.96 -9.53
N SER A 624 -18.48 -20.24 -9.93
CA SER A 624 -17.40 -20.62 -9.00
C SER A 624 -16.80 -19.43 -8.25
N SER A 625 -17.17 -18.21 -8.63
CA SER A 625 -16.67 -16.98 -8.04
C SER A 625 -17.52 -16.61 -6.82
N GLU A 626 -17.29 -17.27 -5.67
CA GLU A 626 -18.06 -17.05 -4.43
C GLU A 626 -18.01 -15.60 -3.92
N TRP A 627 -16.95 -14.87 -4.27
CA TRP A 627 -16.79 -13.45 -3.94
C TRP A 627 -17.71 -12.52 -4.76
N LEU A 628 -18.35 -13.02 -5.82
CA LEU A 628 -19.22 -12.22 -6.68
C LEU A 628 -20.58 -12.00 -6.00
N PRO A 629 -21.05 -10.74 -5.84
CA PRO A 629 -22.34 -10.47 -5.23
C PRO A 629 -23.51 -11.06 -6.05
N ASN A 630 -24.51 -11.60 -5.36
CA ASN A 630 -25.73 -12.10 -6.01
C ASN A 630 -26.56 -10.95 -6.60
N VAL A 631 -27.00 -11.12 -7.85
CA VAL A 631 -27.87 -10.18 -8.58
C VAL A 631 -29.04 -10.95 -9.21
N SER A 632 -30.20 -10.29 -9.37
CA SER A 632 -31.42 -10.89 -9.93
C SER A 632 -31.22 -11.55 -11.29
N GLU A 633 -30.42 -10.91 -12.14
CA GLU A 633 -30.15 -11.27 -13.53
C GLU A 633 -29.43 -12.62 -13.63
N ALA A 634 -28.60 -12.98 -12.64
CA ALA A 634 -27.89 -14.25 -12.61
C ALA A 634 -28.85 -15.45 -12.72
N SER A 635 -29.97 -15.41 -11.97
CA SER A 635 -30.96 -16.48 -11.99
C SER A 635 -31.64 -16.65 -13.35
N ILE A 636 -31.97 -15.53 -14.00
CA ILE A 636 -32.64 -15.50 -15.32
C ILE A 636 -31.71 -16.08 -16.39
N VAL A 637 -30.45 -15.65 -16.38
CA VAL A 637 -29.46 -16.10 -17.38
C VAL A 637 -29.09 -17.57 -17.18
N LEU A 638 -29.02 -18.05 -15.94
CA LEU A 638 -28.79 -19.48 -15.66
C LEU A 638 -29.95 -20.36 -16.15
N ILE A 639 -31.21 -19.91 -15.99
CA ILE A 639 -32.37 -20.61 -16.56
C ILE A 639 -32.29 -20.63 -18.09
N LYS A 640 -31.94 -19.49 -18.71
CA LYS A 640 -31.76 -19.38 -20.17
C LYS A 640 -30.68 -20.35 -20.68
N TYR A 641 -29.55 -20.46 -19.96
CA TYR A 641 -28.49 -21.42 -20.26
C TYR A 641 -28.99 -22.88 -20.19
N GLU A 642 -29.74 -23.25 -19.16
CA GLU A 642 -30.28 -24.62 -19.02
C GLU A 642 -31.30 -24.98 -20.12
N VAL A 643 -32.07 -24.00 -20.60
CA VAL A 643 -32.96 -24.20 -21.76
C VAL A 643 -32.14 -24.46 -23.02
N LEU A 644 -31.16 -23.60 -23.31
CA LEU A 644 -30.30 -23.74 -24.49
C LEU A 644 -29.53 -25.06 -24.49
N ARG A 645 -28.99 -25.46 -23.33
CA ARG A 645 -28.29 -26.73 -23.15
C ARG A 645 -29.16 -27.92 -23.57
N LYS A 646 -30.41 -27.96 -23.08
CA LYS A 646 -31.36 -29.01 -23.45
C LYS A 646 -31.72 -28.98 -24.93
N GLU A 647 -31.77 -27.80 -25.55
CA GLU A 647 -31.99 -27.67 -27.00
C GLU A 647 -30.81 -28.18 -27.82
N PHE A 648 -29.58 -27.83 -27.45
CA PHE A 648 -28.37 -28.28 -28.14
C PHE A 648 -28.20 -29.81 -28.01
N ASP A 649 -28.42 -30.38 -26.82
CA ASP A 649 -28.38 -31.83 -26.61
C ASP A 649 -29.44 -32.56 -27.47
N LYS A 650 -30.63 -31.97 -27.61
CA LYS A 650 -31.69 -32.50 -28.50
C LYS A 650 -31.29 -32.45 -29.97
N GLU A 651 -30.72 -31.34 -30.45
CA GLU A 651 -30.27 -31.22 -31.83
C GLU A 651 -29.10 -32.17 -32.14
N ILE A 652 -28.14 -32.37 -31.22
CA ILE A 652 -27.07 -33.37 -31.36
C ILE A 652 -27.68 -34.77 -31.54
N LYS A 653 -28.65 -35.15 -30.69
CA LYS A 653 -29.32 -36.45 -30.78
C LYS A 653 -30.11 -36.61 -32.10
N LYS A 654 -30.80 -35.56 -32.54
CA LYS A 654 -31.53 -35.55 -33.81
C LYS A 654 -30.59 -35.73 -35.02
N ILE A 655 -29.42 -35.07 -35.01
CA ILE A 655 -28.38 -35.25 -36.05
C ILE A 655 -27.88 -36.70 -36.07
N TYR A 656 -27.68 -37.30 -34.89
CA TYR A 656 -27.31 -38.71 -34.76
C TYR A 656 -28.39 -39.65 -35.32
N ASP A 657 -29.67 -39.39 -35.01
CA ASP A 657 -30.80 -40.18 -35.51
C ASP A 657 -30.95 -40.06 -37.05
N GLU A 658 -30.73 -38.86 -37.61
CA GLU A 658 -30.70 -38.62 -39.07
C GLU A 658 -29.54 -39.37 -39.74
N TRP A 659 -28.35 -39.33 -39.13
CA TRP A 659 -27.19 -40.09 -39.60
C TRP A 659 -27.46 -41.60 -39.58
N GLN A 660 -28.04 -42.12 -38.50
CA GLN A 660 -28.37 -43.54 -38.37
C GLN A 660 -29.34 -44.00 -39.48
N LYS A 661 -30.36 -43.19 -39.81
CA LYS A 661 -31.29 -43.48 -40.91
C LYS A 661 -30.59 -43.54 -42.28
N ASN A 662 -29.61 -42.68 -42.52
CA ASN A 662 -28.84 -42.66 -43.77
C ASN A 662 -27.87 -43.86 -43.91
N CYS A 663 -27.51 -44.51 -42.81
CA CYS A 663 -26.57 -45.63 -42.80
C CYS A 663 -27.19 -47.00 -43.16
N CYS A 664 -28.49 -47.09 -43.44
CA CYS A 664 -29.20 -48.37 -43.61
C CYS A 664 -28.85 -49.18 -44.89
N THR A 665 -28.07 -48.63 -45.83
CA THR A 665 -27.81 -49.24 -47.16
C THR A 665 -26.33 -49.58 -47.44
N LEU A 666 -25.46 -49.68 -46.41
CA LEU A 666 -24.02 -49.82 -46.61
C LEU A 666 -23.52 -51.21 -47.04
N ASN A 667 -24.12 -52.31 -46.56
CA ASN A 667 -23.53 -53.65 -46.77
C ASN A 667 -23.43 -54.04 -48.25
N GLN A 668 -24.40 -53.64 -49.07
CA GLN A 668 -24.40 -53.90 -50.52
C GLN A 668 -23.30 -53.13 -51.29
N LYS A 669 -22.71 -52.09 -50.67
CA LYS A 669 -21.68 -51.25 -51.31
C LYS A 669 -20.27 -51.83 -51.19
N LEU A 670 -20.05 -52.79 -50.28
CA LEU A 670 -18.75 -53.44 -50.04
C LEU A 670 -18.47 -54.63 -50.99
N ASP A 671 -19.51 -55.13 -51.66
CA ASP A 671 -19.40 -56.24 -52.63
C ASP A 671 -18.83 -55.80 -53.99
N ARG A 672 -18.39 -54.54 -54.11
CA ARG A 672 -17.76 -54.02 -55.33
C ARG A 672 -16.32 -54.50 -55.45
N ASN A 673 -15.91 -54.82 -56.68
CA ASN A 673 -14.53 -55.16 -57.00
C ASN A 673 -13.58 -53.99 -56.71
N LEU A 674 -12.32 -54.27 -56.33
CA LEU A 674 -11.37 -53.24 -55.88
C LEU A 674 -11.05 -52.18 -56.96
N ILE A 675 -10.91 -52.60 -58.22
CA ILE A 675 -10.43 -51.78 -59.34
C ILE A 675 -11.42 -51.85 -60.51
N ILE A 676 -11.67 -50.70 -61.16
CA ILE A 676 -12.43 -50.62 -62.41
C ILE A 676 -11.56 -50.00 -63.52
N ARG A 677 -11.79 -50.40 -64.78
CA ARG A 677 -11.17 -49.72 -65.92
C ARG A 677 -11.84 -48.37 -66.13
N SER A 678 -11.05 -47.30 -66.27
CA SER A 678 -11.57 -45.94 -66.45
C SER A 678 -12.43 -45.85 -67.71
N LYS A 679 -13.64 -45.33 -67.57
CA LYS A 679 -14.53 -45.03 -68.72
C LYS A 679 -14.09 -43.80 -69.50
N LYS A 680 -13.35 -42.88 -68.87
CA LYS A 680 -12.93 -41.59 -69.44
C LYS A 680 -11.61 -41.67 -70.21
N LYS A 681 -10.64 -42.46 -69.74
CA LYS A 681 -9.33 -42.64 -70.40
C LYS A 681 -9.10 -44.12 -70.71
N LYS A 682 -9.20 -44.49 -71.98
CA LYS A 682 -9.02 -45.88 -72.44
C LYS A 682 -7.64 -46.40 -72.00
N GLY A 683 -7.63 -47.49 -71.22
CA GLY A 683 -6.42 -48.18 -70.75
C GLY A 683 -6.04 -47.95 -69.29
N LEU A 684 -6.53 -46.86 -68.66
CA LEU A 684 -6.23 -46.56 -67.24
C LEU A 684 -7.14 -47.31 -66.27
N ILE A 685 -6.70 -47.41 -65.02
CA ILE A 685 -7.43 -48.05 -63.92
C ILE A 685 -7.82 -47.02 -62.86
N GLU A 686 -8.97 -47.21 -62.22
CA GLU A 686 -9.49 -46.36 -61.15
C GLU A 686 -9.90 -47.24 -59.95
N CYS A 687 -9.70 -46.73 -58.75
CA CYS A 687 -10.14 -47.37 -57.52
C CYS A 687 -11.68 -47.32 -57.43
N ASN A 688 -12.32 -48.47 -57.21
CA ASN A 688 -13.78 -48.64 -57.24
C ASN A 688 -14.39 -48.81 -55.84
N ILE A 689 -14.04 -47.91 -54.93
CA ILE A 689 -14.71 -47.79 -53.62
C ILE A 689 -15.80 -46.73 -53.66
N ASP A 690 -16.92 -46.97 -52.97
CA ASP A 690 -17.87 -45.89 -52.68
C ASP A 690 -17.31 -45.03 -51.53
N ARG A 691 -16.92 -43.78 -51.84
CA ARG A 691 -16.35 -42.84 -50.85
C ARG A 691 -17.27 -42.61 -49.64
N THR A 692 -18.57 -42.83 -49.79
CA THR A 692 -19.53 -42.70 -48.68
C THR A 692 -19.24 -43.67 -47.54
N VAL A 693 -18.63 -44.82 -47.80
CA VAL A 693 -18.29 -45.82 -46.76
C VAL A 693 -17.21 -45.30 -45.81
N LEU A 694 -16.15 -44.68 -46.36
CA LEU A 694 -15.07 -44.11 -45.56
C LEU A 694 -15.57 -42.94 -44.72
N ILE A 695 -16.37 -42.06 -45.34
CA ILE A 695 -17.00 -40.90 -44.67
C ILE A 695 -17.88 -41.34 -43.49
N ILE A 696 -18.63 -42.44 -43.64
CA ILE A 696 -19.52 -42.95 -42.58
C ILE A 696 -18.72 -43.59 -41.44
N CYS A 697 -17.59 -44.24 -41.73
CA CYS A 697 -16.71 -44.77 -40.69
C CYS A 697 -16.03 -43.65 -39.90
N GLU A 698 -15.56 -42.59 -40.58
CA GLU A 698 -15.04 -41.39 -39.93
C GLU A 698 -16.12 -40.71 -39.06
N GLN A 699 -17.36 -40.63 -39.55
CA GLN A 699 -18.50 -40.14 -38.75
C GLN A 699 -18.76 -41.02 -37.53
N ALA A 700 -18.71 -42.35 -37.68
CA ALA A 700 -18.93 -43.28 -36.58
C ALA A 700 -17.88 -43.12 -35.47
N GLU A 701 -16.61 -42.92 -35.84
CA GLU A 701 -15.52 -42.62 -34.89
C GLU A 701 -15.80 -41.34 -34.09
N HIS A 702 -16.25 -40.27 -34.77
CA HIS A 702 -16.59 -39.02 -34.10
C HIS A 702 -17.81 -39.17 -33.18
N PHE A 703 -18.85 -39.89 -33.59
CA PHE A 703 -20.03 -40.13 -32.74
C PHE A 703 -19.72 -41.04 -31.54
N GLU A 704 -18.84 -42.03 -31.69
CA GLU A 704 -18.36 -42.85 -30.57
C GLU A 704 -17.60 -42.00 -29.55
N ARG A 705 -16.72 -41.09 -30.00
CA ARG A 705 -16.04 -40.12 -29.12
C ARG A 705 -16.99 -39.15 -28.43
N LEU A 706 -18.13 -38.83 -29.05
CA LEU A 706 -19.22 -38.05 -28.44
C LEU A 706 -20.10 -38.87 -27.48
N GLY A 707 -19.82 -40.16 -27.29
CA GLY A 707 -20.54 -41.04 -26.36
C GLY A 707 -21.79 -41.71 -26.93
N PHE A 708 -22.03 -41.63 -28.24
CA PHE A 708 -23.12 -42.35 -28.91
C PHE A 708 -22.68 -43.75 -29.33
N GLY A 709 -23.55 -44.75 -29.17
CA GLY A 709 -23.22 -46.13 -29.55
C GLY A 709 -23.31 -46.37 -31.05
N VAL A 710 -22.26 -46.89 -31.68
CA VAL A 710 -22.26 -47.16 -33.14
C VAL A 710 -23.39 -48.13 -33.54
N PRO A 711 -24.26 -47.80 -34.52
CA PRO A 711 -25.34 -48.66 -34.98
C PRO A 711 -24.86 -50.03 -35.48
N GLY A 712 -25.61 -51.10 -35.19
CA GLY A 712 -25.24 -52.48 -35.56
C GLY A 712 -24.83 -52.71 -37.03
N PRO A 713 -25.53 -52.14 -38.04
CA PRO A 713 -25.13 -52.24 -39.44
C PRO A 713 -23.79 -51.57 -39.76
N VAL A 714 -23.42 -50.51 -39.01
CA VAL A 714 -22.17 -49.75 -39.21
C VAL A 714 -21.03 -50.38 -38.40
N ARG A 715 -21.32 -50.98 -37.25
CA ARG A 715 -20.31 -51.57 -36.34
C ARG A 715 -19.40 -52.59 -37.02
N LYS A 716 -19.98 -53.51 -37.81
CA LYS A 716 -19.21 -54.53 -38.56
C LYS A 716 -18.25 -53.94 -39.58
N ILE A 717 -18.57 -52.76 -40.12
CA ILE A 717 -17.75 -52.04 -41.10
C ILE A 717 -16.70 -51.19 -40.37
N TYR A 718 -17.11 -50.57 -39.26
CA TYR A 718 -16.26 -49.76 -38.41
C TYR A 718 -15.12 -50.57 -37.77
N GLU A 719 -15.38 -51.79 -37.30
CA GLU A 719 -14.34 -52.72 -36.82
C GLU A 719 -13.30 -53.04 -37.90
N LYS A 720 -13.71 -53.02 -39.18
CA LYS A 720 -12.84 -53.24 -40.33
C LYS A 720 -12.27 -51.93 -40.91
N HIS A 721 -12.52 -50.77 -40.29
CA HIS A 721 -12.20 -49.46 -40.87
C HIS A 721 -10.71 -49.30 -41.19
N GLU A 722 -9.81 -49.67 -40.28
CA GLU A 722 -8.37 -49.58 -40.50
C GLU A 722 -7.91 -50.45 -41.68
N THR A 723 -8.42 -51.69 -41.74
CA THR A 723 -8.12 -52.61 -42.85
C THR A 723 -8.67 -52.10 -44.17
N LEU A 724 -9.88 -51.54 -44.19
CA LEU A 724 -10.50 -50.93 -45.37
C LEU A 724 -9.74 -49.69 -45.84
N ARG A 725 -9.28 -48.85 -44.91
CA ARG A 725 -8.47 -47.65 -45.20
C ARG A 725 -7.10 -48.04 -45.75
N PHE A 726 -6.46 -49.05 -45.18
CA PHE A 726 -5.19 -49.59 -45.69
C PHE A 726 -5.34 -50.17 -47.10
N VAL A 727 -6.36 -51.00 -47.34
CA VAL A 727 -6.66 -51.55 -48.66
C VAL A 727 -6.96 -50.44 -49.66
N TYR A 728 -7.78 -49.44 -49.28
CA TYR A 728 -8.09 -48.30 -50.12
C TYR A 728 -6.84 -47.53 -50.54
N ASN A 729 -5.99 -47.13 -49.58
CA ASN A 729 -4.76 -46.38 -49.86
C ASN A 729 -3.80 -47.20 -50.74
N SER A 730 -3.69 -48.50 -50.47
CA SER A 730 -2.84 -49.42 -51.24
C SER A 730 -3.33 -49.58 -52.68
N VAL A 731 -4.63 -49.74 -52.89
CA VAL A 731 -5.23 -49.85 -54.23
C VAL A 731 -5.13 -48.54 -54.99
N VAL A 732 -5.31 -47.40 -54.32
CA VAL A 732 -5.08 -46.06 -54.91
C VAL A 732 -3.62 -45.92 -55.34
N GLN A 733 -2.66 -46.32 -54.51
CA GLN A 733 -1.24 -46.26 -54.85
C GLN A 733 -0.89 -47.13 -56.06
N VAL A 734 -1.42 -48.37 -56.12
CA VAL A 734 -1.25 -49.26 -57.28
C VAL A 734 -1.84 -48.62 -58.54
N CYS A 735 -3.04 -48.02 -58.44
CA CYS A 735 -3.66 -47.32 -59.57
C CYS A 735 -2.84 -46.12 -60.04
N LEU A 736 -2.33 -45.30 -59.11
CA LEU A 736 -1.51 -44.13 -59.41
C LEU A 736 -0.18 -44.53 -60.07
N ASN A 737 0.53 -45.50 -59.49
CA ASN A 737 1.79 -46.00 -60.03
C ASN A 737 1.61 -46.57 -61.45
N TYR A 738 0.57 -47.40 -61.65
CA TYR A 738 0.28 -47.98 -62.95
C TYR A 738 -0.11 -46.92 -64.00
N ASN A 739 -0.98 -45.98 -63.62
CA ASN A 739 -1.41 -44.90 -64.52
C ASN A 739 -0.27 -43.93 -64.86
N HIS A 740 0.62 -43.65 -63.90
CA HIS A 740 1.82 -42.83 -64.11
C HIS A 740 2.71 -43.46 -65.19
N ILE A 741 3.05 -44.75 -65.05
CA ILE A 741 3.85 -45.50 -66.02
C ILE A 741 3.20 -45.47 -67.41
N LEU A 742 1.90 -45.78 -67.50
CA LEU A 742 1.20 -45.79 -68.80
C LEU A 742 1.12 -44.41 -69.45
N SER A 743 1.05 -43.33 -68.65
CA SER A 743 1.03 -41.96 -69.14
C SER A 743 2.40 -41.48 -69.64
N ALA A 744 3.49 -41.99 -69.05
CA ALA A 744 4.87 -41.65 -69.43
C ALA A 744 5.35 -42.36 -70.72
N LEU A 745 4.65 -43.42 -71.15
CA LEU A 745 4.95 -44.17 -72.37
C LEU A 745 4.10 -43.68 -73.55
N SER A 746 4.76 -43.34 -74.67
CA SER A 746 4.10 -43.08 -75.95
C SER A 746 3.50 -44.36 -76.56
N GLU A 747 2.62 -44.24 -77.56
CA GLU A 747 1.99 -45.40 -78.19
C GLU A 747 2.98 -46.39 -78.83
N GLN A 748 4.13 -45.89 -79.31
CA GLN A 748 5.19 -46.73 -79.86
C GLN A 748 6.00 -47.42 -78.75
N GLU A 749 6.30 -46.71 -77.67
CA GLU A 749 7.00 -47.27 -76.50
C GLU A 749 6.11 -48.31 -75.77
N ARG A 750 4.80 -48.10 -75.70
CA ARG A 750 3.85 -49.10 -75.14
C ARG A 750 3.90 -50.45 -75.87
N LYS A 751 4.27 -50.48 -77.15
CA LYS A 751 4.46 -51.73 -77.90
C LYS A 751 5.72 -52.47 -77.44
N LEU A 752 6.81 -51.75 -77.16
CA LEU A 752 8.05 -52.31 -76.62
C LEU A 752 7.84 -52.88 -75.20
N PHE A 753 7.14 -52.14 -74.34
CA PHE A 753 6.83 -52.56 -72.97
C PHE A 753 5.63 -53.52 -72.86
N ARG A 754 5.02 -53.96 -73.98
CA ARG A 754 3.76 -54.72 -73.98
C ARG A 754 3.80 -55.99 -73.13
N ALA A 755 4.89 -56.75 -73.19
CA ALA A 755 5.03 -57.99 -72.42
C ALA A 755 5.10 -57.72 -70.90
N LEU A 756 5.84 -56.68 -70.49
CA LEU A 756 5.94 -56.26 -69.09
C LEU A 756 4.62 -55.66 -68.57
N ILE A 757 3.92 -54.87 -69.39
CA ILE A 757 2.59 -54.34 -69.07
C ILE A 757 1.59 -55.51 -68.90
N GLN A 758 1.62 -56.51 -69.77
CA GLN A 758 0.77 -57.71 -69.64
C GLN A 758 1.09 -58.55 -68.39
N ALA A 759 2.37 -58.64 -68.00
CA ALA A 759 2.76 -59.31 -66.76
C ALA A 759 2.18 -58.58 -65.53
N CYS A 760 2.20 -57.24 -65.55
CA CYS A 760 1.55 -56.42 -64.51
C CYS A 760 0.02 -56.55 -64.55
N ASP A 761 -0.62 -56.50 -65.74
CA ASP A 761 -2.06 -56.67 -65.90
C ASP A 761 -2.56 -58.02 -65.36
N ARG A 762 -1.80 -59.11 -65.54
CA ARG A 762 -2.13 -60.44 -64.98
C ARG A 762 -2.15 -60.44 -63.46
N LYS A 763 -1.24 -59.69 -62.84
CA LYS A 763 -1.15 -59.56 -61.38
C LYS A 763 -2.21 -58.60 -60.82
N ILE A 764 -2.64 -57.60 -61.58
CA ILE A 764 -3.73 -56.67 -61.23
C ILE A 764 -5.13 -57.26 -61.48
N ALA A 765 -5.26 -58.23 -62.40
CA ALA A 765 -6.55 -58.83 -62.77
C ALA A 765 -7.40 -59.36 -61.61
N PRO A 766 -6.85 -59.99 -60.55
CA PRO A 766 -7.63 -60.41 -59.38
C PRO A 766 -8.38 -59.25 -58.70
N GLY A 767 -7.80 -58.04 -58.65
CA GLY A 767 -8.47 -56.84 -58.11
C GLY A 767 -9.57 -56.27 -59.00
N VAL A 768 -9.59 -56.63 -60.29
CA VAL A 768 -10.61 -56.18 -61.24
C VAL A 768 -11.81 -57.13 -61.29
N PHE A 769 -11.60 -58.43 -61.07
CA PHE A 769 -12.62 -59.46 -61.33
C PHE A 769 -13.04 -60.30 -60.11
N LYS A 770 -12.20 -60.45 -59.08
CA LYS A 770 -12.42 -61.43 -58.00
C LYS A 770 -12.40 -60.85 -56.59
N LEU A 771 -11.49 -59.91 -56.31
CA LEU A 771 -11.35 -59.33 -54.97
C LEU A 771 -12.34 -58.19 -54.79
N THR A 772 -13.06 -58.20 -53.67
CA THR A 772 -14.02 -57.18 -53.24
C THR A 772 -13.58 -56.58 -51.90
N TYR A 773 -14.12 -55.40 -51.54
CA TYR A 773 -13.80 -54.74 -50.27
C TYR A 773 -14.37 -55.46 -49.04
N GLY A 774 -15.39 -56.32 -49.20
CA GLY A 774 -15.98 -57.10 -48.09
C GLY A 774 -15.22 -58.37 -47.70
N GLY A 775 -14.31 -58.85 -48.54
CA GLY A 775 -13.52 -60.08 -48.31
C GLY A 775 -12.22 -59.84 -47.53
N GLU A 776 -11.64 -60.91 -47.01
CA GLU A 776 -10.27 -60.87 -46.45
C GLU A 776 -9.27 -60.73 -47.60
N LEU A 777 -8.62 -59.57 -47.68
CA LEU A 777 -7.53 -59.35 -48.62
C LEU A 777 -6.22 -59.87 -48.04
N SER A 778 -5.46 -60.64 -48.81
CA SER A 778 -4.09 -60.99 -48.45
C SER A 778 -3.15 -59.82 -48.79
N ASP A 779 -2.33 -59.37 -47.84
CA ASP A 779 -1.23 -58.42 -48.07
C ASP A 779 -0.30 -58.86 -49.22
N ALA A 780 -0.19 -60.17 -49.42
CA ALA A 780 0.54 -60.79 -50.52
C ALA A 780 0.09 -60.26 -51.91
N TYR A 781 -1.20 -59.94 -52.10
CA TYR A 781 -1.70 -59.40 -53.37
C TYR A 781 -1.19 -57.96 -53.62
N ILE A 782 -1.24 -57.11 -52.60
CA ILE A 782 -0.77 -55.72 -52.68
C ILE A 782 0.76 -55.70 -52.89
N ALA A 783 1.49 -56.52 -52.15
CA ALA A 783 2.94 -56.67 -52.28
C ALA A 783 3.33 -57.17 -53.68
N ASP A 784 2.59 -58.16 -54.23
CA ASP A 784 2.80 -58.66 -55.59
C ASP A 784 2.55 -57.57 -56.64
N CYS A 785 1.45 -56.80 -56.51
CA CYS A 785 1.17 -55.68 -57.42
C CYS A 785 2.27 -54.63 -57.37
N ALA A 786 2.68 -54.20 -56.16
CA ALA A 786 3.72 -53.21 -55.96
C ALA A 786 5.08 -53.66 -56.53
N LYS A 787 5.47 -54.93 -56.30
CA LYS A 787 6.71 -55.51 -56.83
C LYS A 787 6.75 -55.46 -58.36
N HIS A 788 5.66 -55.83 -59.03
CA HIS A 788 5.61 -55.84 -60.49
C HIS A 788 5.52 -54.42 -61.07
N THR A 789 4.79 -53.50 -60.43
CA THR A 789 4.77 -52.09 -60.85
C THR A 789 6.12 -51.41 -60.66
N ASN A 790 6.84 -51.70 -59.57
CA ASN A 790 8.18 -51.14 -59.33
C ASN A 790 9.20 -51.68 -60.34
N LYS A 791 9.18 -52.98 -60.62
CA LYS A 791 10.03 -53.57 -61.67
C LYS A 791 9.78 -52.91 -63.04
N LEU A 792 8.51 -52.66 -63.38
CA LEU A 792 8.15 -51.96 -64.61
C LEU A 792 8.64 -50.51 -64.62
N GLN A 793 8.51 -49.79 -63.50
CA GLN A 793 9.00 -48.42 -63.33
C GLN A 793 10.54 -48.34 -63.44
N GLU A 794 11.28 -49.22 -62.77
CA GLU A 794 12.75 -49.29 -62.84
C GLU A 794 13.23 -49.51 -64.28
N THR A 795 12.60 -50.44 -64.99
CA THR A 795 12.93 -50.72 -66.40
C THR A 795 12.64 -49.51 -67.29
N MET A 796 11.53 -48.81 -67.04
CA MET A 796 11.19 -47.58 -67.76
C MET A 796 12.20 -46.46 -67.48
N ASP A 797 12.62 -46.28 -66.23
CA ASP A 797 13.56 -45.24 -65.85
C ASP A 797 14.95 -45.48 -66.43
N ILE A 798 15.41 -46.73 -66.48
CA ILE A 798 16.65 -47.11 -67.16
C ILE A 798 16.57 -46.76 -68.65
N TYR A 799 15.46 -47.13 -69.30
CA TYR A 799 15.22 -46.82 -70.71
C TYR A 799 15.18 -45.30 -70.99
N LYS A 800 14.44 -44.52 -70.19
CA LYS A 800 14.33 -43.06 -70.37
C LYS A 800 15.65 -42.35 -70.04
N ARG A 801 16.38 -42.76 -68.99
CA ARG A 801 17.71 -42.21 -68.67
C ARG A 801 18.72 -42.50 -69.76
N ALA A 802 18.74 -43.74 -70.28
CA ALA A 802 19.61 -44.10 -71.38
C ALA A 802 19.29 -43.28 -72.65
N ASN A 803 18.03 -43.13 -73.02
CA ASN A 803 17.63 -42.30 -74.16
C ASN A 803 18.00 -40.83 -74.00
N LEU A 804 17.79 -40.24 -72.80
CA LEU A 804 18.21 -38.87 -72.52
C LEU A 804 19.73 -38.72 -72.60
N HIS A 805 20.48 -39.70 -72.08
CA HIS A 805 21.93 -39.68 -72.10
C HIS A 805 22.49 -39.86 -73.51
N VAL A 806 21.87 -40.71 -74.34
CA VAL A 806 22.16 -40.82 -75.77
C VAL A 806 21.88 -39.48 -76.46
N ALA A 807 20.74 -38.85 -76.22
CA ALA A 807 20.41 -37.54 -76.80
C ALA A 807 21.45 -36.46 -76.43
N ARG A 808 21.82 -36.34 -75.15
CA ARG A 808 22.86 -35.40 -74.70
C ARG A 808 24.24 -35.72 -75.28
N THR A 809 24.56 -36.99 -75.46
CA THR A 809 25.83 -37.40 -76.07
C THR A 809 25.82 -37.06 -77.57
N CYS A 810 24.69 -37.19 -78.25
CA CYS A 810 24.50 -36.72 -79.61
C CYS A 810 24.63 -35.19 -79.73
N GLU A 811 24.04 -34.41 -78.81
CA GLU A 811 24.23 -32.95 -78.75
C GLU A 811 25.72 -32.60 -78.58
N LYS A 812 26.43 -33.25 -77.66
CA LYS A 812 27.89 -33.06 -77.49
C LYS A 812 28.69 -33.40 -78.74
N ILE A 813 28.27 -34.41 -79.51
CA ILE A 813 28.87 -34.73 -80.81
C ILE A 813 28.64 -33.59 -81.81
N CYS A 814 27.43 -33.02 -81.85
CA CYS A 814 27.11 -31.88 -82.72
C CYS A 814 27.87 -30.61 -82.31
N ASP A 815 28.03 -30.36 -81.02
CA ASP A 815 28.67 -29.15 -80.48
C ASP A 815 30.21 -29.20 -80.52
N THR A 816 30.83 -30.37 -80.75
CA THR A 816 32.29 -30.45 -80.86
C THR A 816 32.80 -29.81 -82.15
N PRO A 817 33.53 -28.68 -82.08
CA PRO A 817 34.00 -28.00 -83.28
C PRO A 817 35.18 -28.79 -83.89
N MET A 818 35.00 -29.27 -85.12
CA MET A 818 36.02 -30.00 -85.87
C MET A 818 37.25 -29.13 -86.17
N LEU A 819 37.04 -27.82 -86.30
CA LEU A 819 38.07 -26.84 -86.60
C LEU A 819 37.96 -25.71 -85.57
N LYS A 820 39.06 -25.40 -84.88
CA LYS A 820 39.16 -24.26 -83.97
C LYS A 820 40.39 -23.46 -84.32
N PHE A 821 40.18 -22.23 -84.82
CA PHE A 821 41.24 -21.31 -85.18
C PHE A 821 41.61 -20.47 -83.96
N ASN A 822 42.67 -20.84 -83.26
CA ASN A 822 43.22 -20.06 -82.15
C ASN A 822 44.47 -19.30 -82.64
N PHE A 823 44.30 -18.39 -83.59
CA PHE A 823 45.40 -17.59 -84.13
C PHE A 823 45.10 -16.10 -83.97
N THR A 824 45.90 -15.41 -83.16
CA THR A 824 45.92 -13.94 -83.06
C THR A 824 47.06 -13.42 -83.92
N GLY A 825 46.87 -13.35 -85.25
CA GLY A 825 47.83 -12.78 -86.20
C GLY A 825 48.19 -13.68 -87.39
N ALA A 826 49.05 -13.18 -88.29
CA ALA A 826 49.51 -13.91 -89.47
C ALA A 826 50.45 -15.07 -89.08
N VAL A 827 50.10 -16.30 -89.48
CA VAL A 827 50.85 -17.52 -89.13
C VAL A 827 51.36 -18.22 -90.39
N ILE A 828 52.57 -18.79 -90.29
CA ILE A 828 53.22 -19.58 -91.33
C ILE A 828 52.44 -20.89 -91.58
N ILE A 829 52.17 -21.20 -92.85
CA ILE A 829 51.29 -22.29 -93.31
C ILE A 829 51.67 -23.67 -92.73
N SER A 830 52.96 -23.98 -92.54
CA SER A 830 53.41 -25.27 -92.01
C SER A 830 53.07 -25.50 -90.53
N LEU A 831 53.10 -24.44 -89.70
CA LEU A 831 52.72 -24.52 -88.28
C LEU A 831 51.19 -24.66 -88.13
N PHE A 832 50.45 -24.02 -89.04
CA PHE A 832 49.00 -24.12 -89.15
C PHE A 832 48.56 -25.55 -89.49
N GLU A 833 49.15 -26.19 -90.49
CA GLU A 833 48.84 -27.58 -90.85
C GLU A 833 49.12 -28.57 -89.71
N TYR A 834 50.23 -28.39 -88.97
CA TYR A 834 50.57 -29.25 -87.84
C TYR A 834 49.59 -29.10 -86.66
N GLN A 835 49.21 -27.88 -86.29
CA GLN A 835 48.22 -27.65 -85.23
C GLN A 835 46.82 -28.13 -85.63
N MET A 836 46.43 -27.93 -86.88
CA MET A 836 45.13 -28.36 -87.41
C MET A 836 45.04 -29.90 -87.44
N THR A 837 46.09 -30.59 -87.89
CA THR A 837 46.13 -32.06 -87.90
C THR A 837 46.08 -32.66 -86.49
N ASN A 838 46.81 -32.07 -85.53
CA ASN A 838 46.78 -32.52 -84.13
C ASN A 838 45.47 -32.19 -83.42
N TYR A 839 44.80 -31.10 -83.79
CA TYR A 839 43.48 -30.76 -83.27
C TYR A 839 42.40 -31.71 -83.83
N ILE A 840 42.39 -31.95 -85.14
CA ILE A 840 41.48 -32.90 -85.80
C ILE A 840 41.65 -34.31 -85.20
N ARG A 841 42.89 -34.76 -84.95
CA ARG A 841 43.15 -36.07 -84.32
C ARG A 841 42.60 -36.14 -82.89
N ARG A 842 42.73 -35.08 -82.10
CA ARG A 842 42.16 -34.99 -80.75
C ARG A 842 40.63 -35.00 -80.78
N VAL A 843 40.01 -34.21 -81.64
CA VAL A 843 38.54 -34.17 -81.81
C VAL A 843 38.00 -35.53 -82.27
N THR A 844 38.69 -36.20 -83.20
CA THR A 844 38.30 -37.55 -83.67
C THR A 844 38.31 -38.58 -82.54
N ASN A 845 39.29 -38.54 -81.63
CA ASN A 845 39.34 -39.43 -80.47
C ASN A 845 38.21 -39.13 -79.45
N VAL A 846 37.89 -37.85 -79.22
CA VAL A 846 36.76 -37.45 -78.37
C VAL A 846 35.43 -37.95 -78.96
N LEU A 847 35.23 -37.79 -80.27
CA LEU A 847 34.06 -38.30 -80.99
C LEU A 847 33.93 -39.83 -80.93
N ARG A 848 35.05 -40.56 -81.05
CA ARG A 848 35.07 -42.01 -80.86
C ARG A 848 34.68 -42.39 -79.42
N GLY A 849 35.11 -41.61 -78.42
CA GLY A 849 34.68 -41.79 -77.02
C GLY A 849 33.18 -41.63 -76.84
N TYR A 850 32.57 -40.60 -77.44
CA TYR A 850 31.13 -40.40 -77.42
C TYR A 850 30.36 -41.51 -78.15
N TYR A 851 30.86 -41.99 -79.29
CA TYR A 851 30.26 -43.10 -80.02
C TYR A 851 30.26 -44.41 -79.22
N ASN A 852 31.38 -44.74 -78.56
CA ASN A 852 31.45 -45.92 -77.69
C ASN A 852 30.49 -45.80 -76.50
N THR A 853 30.39 -44.62 -75.89
CA THR A 853 29.43 -44.35 -74.80
C THR A 853 27.99 -44.57 -75.25
N ILE A 854 27.63 -44.16 -76.48
CA ILE A 854 26.29 -44.41 -77.06
C ILE A 854 26.05 -45.92 -77.22
N ILE A 855 27.02 -46.67 -77.76
CA ILE A 855 26.92 -48.13 -77.91
C ILE A 855 26.73 -48.82 -76.56
N ASP A 856 27.51 -48.45 -75.55
CA ASP A 856 27.44 -49.04 -74.20
C ASP A 856 26.07 -48.80 -73.55
N LEU A 857 25.49 -47.60 -73.71
CA LEU A 857 24.15 -47.28 -73.20
C LEU A 857 23.05 -48.08 -73.91
N LEU A 858 23.18 -48.29 -75.22
CA LEU A 858 22.21 -49.05 -76.00
C LEU A 858 22.31 -50.54 -75.70
N PHE A 859 23.51 -51.05 -75.44
CA PHE A 859 23.71 -52.41 -74.97
C PHE A 859 23.15 -52.62 -73.56
N ALA A 860 23.31 -51.65 -72.66
CA ALA A 860 22.70 -51.68 -71.33
C ALA A 860 21.17 -51.73 -71.39
N VAL A 861 20.54 -50.91 -72.24
CA VAL A 861 19.09 -50.98 -72.49
C VAL A 861 18.69 -52.35 -73.05
N PHE A 862 19.42 -52.85 -74.04
CA PHE A 862 19.13 -54.15 -74.65
C PHE A 862 19.18 -55.29 -73.62
N LYS A 863 20.17 -55.30 -72.72
CA LYS A 863 20.34 -56.31 -71.67
C LYS A 863 19.14 -56.36 -70.70
N GLU A 864 18.57 -55.22 -70.35
CA GLU A 864 17.39 -55.16 -69.47
C GLU A 864 16.14 -55.78 -70.14
N PHE A 865 15.96 -55.56 -71.44
CA PHE A 865 14.86 -56.16 -72.21
C PHE A 865 15.13 -57.63 -72.62
N GLN A 866 16.36 -58.13 -72.45
CA GLN A 866 16.72 -59.50 -72.84
C GLN A 866 15.91 -60.55 -72.06
N SER A 867 15.71 -60.34 -70.76
CA SER A 867 14.86 -61.22 -69.93
C SER A 867 13.39 -61.26 -70.39
N VAL A 868 12.90 -60.17 -71.00
CA VAL A 868 11.53 -60.05 -71.52
C VAL A 868 11.39 -60.68 -72.89
N ILE A 869 12.46 -60.59 -73.69
CA ILE A 869 12.57 -61.22 -75.00
C ILE A 869 12.61 -62.75 -74.83
N ASP A 870 13.35 -63.27 -73.86
CA ASP A 870 13.47 -64.71 -73.57
C ASP A 870 12.15 -65.34 -73.04
N ASP A 871 11.38 -64.62 -72.23
CA ASP A 871 10.04 -65.06 -71.79
C ASP A 871 9.00 -65.00 -72.93
N GLY A 872 9.21 -64.13 -73.92
CA GLY A 872 8.45 -64.12 -75.18
C GLY A 872 8.75 -65.31 -76.08
N PHE A 873 9.99 -65.82 -76.01
CA PHE A 873 10.47 -66.97 -76.80
C PHE A 873 9.89 -68.32 -76.34
N THR A 874 9.49 -68.48 -75.08
CA THR A 874 8.99 -69.76 -74.56
C THR A 874 7.52 -70.06 -74.87
N ARG A 875 6.74 -69.09 -75.39
CA ARG A 875 5.29 -69.27 -75.67
C ARG A 875 4.90 -69.28 -77.15
N ARG A 876 5.84 -69.28 -78.11
CA ARG A 876 5.50 -69.31 -79.55
C ARG A 876 6.38 -70.25 -80.37
N PRO A 877 5.85 -70.86 -81.44
CA PRO A 877 6.56 -71.86 -82.24
C PRO A 877 7.83 -71.30 -82.87
N ARG A 878 8.86 -72.15 -83.02
CA ARG A 878 10.24 -71.82 -83.45
C ARG A 878 10.37 -71.12 -84.82
N ASP A 879 9.30 -70.96 -85.59
CA ASP A 879 9.34 -70.39 -86.95
C ASP A 879 9.16 -68.85 -87.01
N SER A 880 8.90 -68.16 -85.89
CA SER A 880 8.89 -66.68 -85.85
C SER A 880 10.17 -66.06 -85.26
N VAL A 881 11.16 -66.90 -84.92
CA VAL A 881 12.39 -66.53 -84.18
C VAL A 881 13.28 -65.54 -84.93
N HIS A 882 13.24 -65.55 -86.27
CA HIS A 882 13.98 -64.60 -87.11
C HIS A 882 13.24 -63.27 -87.37
N SER A 883 11.91 -63.23 -87.23
CA SER A 883 11.13 -62.01 -87.48
C SER A 883 11.21 -61.02 -86.31
N ASP A 884 11.16 -61.54 -85.08
CA ASP A 884 10.99 -60.70 -83.88
C ASP A 884 12.32 -60.23 -83.27
N SER A 885 13.41 -60.98 -83.46
CA SER A 885 14.79 -60.47 -83.23
C SER A 885 15.10 -59.31 -84.17
N LEU A 886 14.66 -59.40 -85.42
CA LEU A 886 14.68 -58.31 -86.40
C LEU A 886 13.73 -57.17 -86.04
N LEU A 887 12.64 -57.41 -85.33
CA LEU A 887 11.69 -56.38 -84.92
C LEU A 887 12.21 -55.61 -83.68
N ALA A 888 12.80 -56.30 -82.70
CA ALA A 888 13.51 -55.67 -81.58
C ALA A 888 14.73 -54.87 -82.07
N TRP A 889 15.51 -55.46 -82.99
CA TRP A 889 16.57 -54.73 -83.69
C TRP A 889 16.01 -53.56 -84.50
N ARG A 890 14.91 -53.70 -85.25
CA ARG A 890 14.29 -52.61 -86.06
C ARG A 890 13.68 -51.49 -85.21
N ILE A 891 13.17 -51.80 -84.02
CA ILE A 891 12.61 -50.81 -83.10
C ILE A 891 13.72 -50.03 -82.39
N LEU A 892 14.81 -50.71 -81.97
CA LEU A 892 16.04 -50.05 -81.50
C LEU A 892 16.78 -49.33 -82.65
N LYS A 893 16.61 -49.79 -83.90
CA LYS A 893 17.19 -49.16 -85.10
C LYS A 893 16.54 -47.81 -85.41
N ARG A 894 15.28 -47.55 -85.06
CA ARG A 894 14.59 -46.30 -85.48
C ARG A 894 15.10 -45.03 -84.79
N PRO A 895 15.36 -45.00 -83.47
CA PRO A 895 16.08 -43.89 -82.83
C PRO A 895 17.47 -43.71 -83.44
N PHE A 896 18.15 -44.83 -83.72
CA PHE A 896 19.44 -44.89 -84.42
C PHE A 896 19.35 -44.39 -85.87
N GLN A 897 18.25 -44.63 -86.58
CA GLN A 897 18.05 -44.20 -87.95
C GLN A 897 17.73 -42.72 -87.98
N HIS A 898 17.00 -42.21 -86.98
CA HIS A 898 16.74 -40.79 -86.84
C HIS A 898 18.02 -40.01 -86.53
N THR A 899 18.80 -40.45 -85.53
CA THR A 899 20.12 -39.89 -85.21
C THR A 899 21.13 -40.06 -86.33
N TYR A 900 21.14 -41.21 -87.04
CA TYR A 900 21.97 -41.39 -88.24
C TYR A 900 21.51 -40.50 -89.41
N THR A 901 20.20 -40.26 -89.58
CA THR A 901 19.71 -39.28 -90.58
C THR A 901 20.00 -37.84 -90.18
N THR A 902 19.97 -37.50 -88.88
CA THR A 902 20.39 -36.17 -88.41
C THR A 902 21.89 -35.99 -88.60
N TYR A 903 22.67 -37.04 -88.28
CA TYR A 903 24.11 -37.10 -88.52
C TYR A 903 24.44 -36.99 -90.01
N TYR A 904 23.72 -37.67 -90.89
CA TYR A 904 23.90 -37.58 -92.35
C TYR A 904 23.48 -36.21 -92.91
N GLN A 905 22.43 -35.58 -92.35
CA GLN A 905 21.99 -34.25 -92.78
C GLN A 905 22.91 -33.12 -92.28
N GLU A 906 23.41 -33.21 -91.05
CA GLU A 906 24.35 -32.23 -90.47
C GLU A 906 25.78 -32.41 -91.02
N SER A 907 26.25 -33.65 -91.24
CA SER A 907 27.51 -33.89 -91.95
C SER A 907 27.44 -33.49 -93.43
N ARG A 908 26.27 -33.62 -94.08
CA ARG A 908 26.03 -33.07 -95.42
C ARG A 908 26.00 -31.54 -95.42
N LYS A 909 25.43 -30.88 -94.40
CA LYS A 909 25.54 -29.42 -94.23
C LYS A 909 26.99 -28.98 -94.04
N ALA A 910 27.77 -29.67 -93.21
CA ALA A 910 29.18 -29.40 -92.98
C ALA A 910 30.04 -29.62 -94.25
N TYR A 911 29.76 -30.67 -95.03
CA TYR A 911 30.41 -30.92 -96.32
C TYR A 911 30.05 -29.86 -97.36
N LEU A 912 28.79 -29.38 -97.37
CA LEU A 912 28.34 -28.30 -98.25
C LEU A 912 28.89 -26.93 -97.82
N THR A 913 29.10 -26.67 -96.53
CA THR A 913 29.80 -25.45 -96.06
C THR A 913 31.30 -25.49 -96.37
N LEU A 914 31.94 -26.67 -96.32
CA LEU A 914 33.33 -26.88 -96.74
C LEU A 914 33.53 -26.75 -98.25
N HIS A 915 32.53 -27.09 -99.07
CA HIS A 915 32.60 -26.87 -100.53
C HIS A 915 32.31 -25.41 -100.90
N ALA A 916 31.51 -24.69 -100.10
CA ALA A 916 31.23 -23.26 -100.27
C ALA A 916 32.32 -22.32 -99.72
N ALA A 917 33.21 -22.82 -98.83
CA ALA A 917 34.36 -22.08 -98.31
C ALA A 917 35.69 -22.40 -99.05
N ARG A 918 35.64 -23.30 -100.05
CA ARG A 918 36.78 -23.67 -100.92
C ARG A 918 36.66 -23.07 -102.33
N GLN A 919 35.51 -22.46 -102.65
CA GLN A 919 35.36 -21.37 -103.61
C GLN A 919 35.42 -20.05 -102.84
#